data_AF-A0A1B1UD46-F1
#
_entry.id   AF-A0A1B1UD46-F1
#
_cell.length_a   1.000
_cell.length_b   1.000
_cell.length_c   1.000
_cell.angle_alpha   90.00
_cell.angle_beta   90.00
_cell.angle_gamma   90.00
#
_symmetry.space_group_name_H-M   'P 1'
#
loop_
_entity.id
_entity.type
_entity.pdbx_description
1 polymer ?
#
loop_
_entity_poly.entity_id
_entity_poly.type
_entity_poly.pdbx_seq_one_letter_code
_entity_poly.pdbx_strand_id
1 'polypeptide(L)'
;MTVGLLSFAASTSRFNGGRSEVNFNFLQGGGEFPFINKMKESQLWNWGDNSTAVALTPDLFDDDGYWATANVTLPRSGLRTGNLYIPSQTEYPGNYALIWDGLGTLTASIASGGGSLTTVSGSLSNLGGGAGRYEFSLTTATRLTIGHTVNGATRVTNIRLVHVDEEDAYNAGEVFSAKFKARLQEANFGALRFLNWQAANITNVSTWDTASRPETYYSYNSSQFRADLLCNLAGSGITTNSGADYAVAAPSNWSGLVDKTTVHAVFNEPSPGQSDPTGVTFAGGGSPNITWDTDVTASISGTTLTITAQVGSSNTAAGIASIGMGVSGPGVTAGTRIIGLGTGIGGTGTYTLNNSMTVASQTLTLGHGLVDGNRCIFQISGGSLPTGIVASPTFPLTMYYVTVVDDFTINVSSTLGGSAINFATSGTGTPLAYTVPTLNVGSTRGVPIVSEYATYINRGGNSYPVGGSVKSLATLVYDATLDGWIKQGGTLGAGGIQNAVPISICLRICKEMGAHPWFTSPPLACTPMSDWHTELATYVRANSPSWMIPRYEGPNETWNTAGGFYQTSYANSISQVYGWGSSDYNNWYGKATSTIGQAINAVYGGDPLAGTLYRVVAGVQTSTGLSGTTSSNPRLASTKYLGTTPQAGYSSSVGVAEAWRWVTTVSPAHYTAPGALGQCNEVRFAYNHYVGDAAAKAAATAAYMSSLVGGGPCTFTNGSKTISCPGHGLSVNQLVFMTTGGTLPTNFSNGELYYVGASNFTADSLELATTVGGTTITAGSAGSGTHALTPGIYTQPYYSRVFKNWADWAAGFGIQYLEPYEGGYGEGGQAFDSTNSVTSVITGATNAANCVFTISTTNNQSIRAVQQRNALGNVATVAGMFLRLSGLTGNFSGFNNQVVTVASVSADGTQITTDLDTSGVGAFSGGGTFTYFLNLAASIPMSTALIAMRYDARFTPALEDYTADFYNSVVGISSGSVQGGFPSQYLFAGAQLWGSLIPDIYTTVEHPQFEAIKQFNA
;
A
#
# COMPACT_ATOMS: atom_id res chain seq x y z
N MET A 1 -13.41 35.23 26.51
CA MET A 1 -12.34 36.24 26.38
C MET A 1 -11.65 36.03 25.06
N THR A 2 -11.09 37.09 24.45
CA THR A 2 -10.39 36.98 23.16
C THR A 2 -9.04 36.32 23.38
N VAL A 3 -8.88 35.06 22.94
CA VAL A 3 -7.56 34.43 22.84
C VAL A 3 -6.85 35.06 21.66
N GLY A 4 -5.61 35.52 21.86
CA GLY A 4 -4.91 36.35 20.89
C GLY A 4 -4.50 35.54 19.65
N LEU A 5 -4.75 36.10 18.46
CA LEU A 5 -3.95 35.73 17.29
C LEU A 5 -2.50 36.13 17.59
N LEU A 6 -1.59 35.17 17.65
CA LEU A 6 -0.16 35.47 17.57
C LEU A 6 0.09 36.11 16.21
N SER A 7 0.46 37.40 16.22
CA SER A 7 0.76 38.14 15.00
C SER A 7 2.05 37.60 14.40
N PHE A 8 1.92 36.79 13.34
CA PHE A 8 3.03 36.45 12.46
C PHE A 8 3.58 37.77 11.87
N ALA A 9 4.68 38.25 12.45
CA ALA A 9 5.37 39.44 11.97
C ALA A 9 5.74 39.23 10.50
N ALA A 10 5.64 40.29 9.70
CA ALA A 10 5.80 40.22 8.24
C ALA A 10 7.24 39.82 7.85
N SER A 11 7.49 38.51 7.79
CA SER A 11 8.77 37.97 7.34
C SER A 11 8.94 38.29 5.86
N THR A 12 9.98 39.06 5.57
CA THR A 12 10.65 39.04 4.27
C THR A 12 10.94 37.60 3.84
N SER A 13 11.05 37.35 2.53
CA SER A 13 11.19 36.00 1.94
C SER A 13 12.06 35.05 2.77
N ARG A 14 11.48 33.91 3.16
CA ARG A 14 12.15 32.77 3.81
C ARG A 14 11.71 31.45 3.19
N PHE A 15 11.73 31.39 1.86
CA PHE A 15 12.05 30.09 1.26
C PHE A 15 13.48 29.75 1.69
N ASN A 16 13.69 28.56 2.23
CA ASN A 16 14.92 28.18 2.91
C ASN A 16 16.10 27.87 1.96
N GLY A 17 15.86 27.94 0.64
CA GLY A 17 16.83 27.64 -0.41
C GLY A 17 16.85 26.17 -0.84
N GLY A 18 16.12 25.30 -0.14
CA GLY A 18 16.09 23.85 -0.32
C GLY A 18 15.81 23.40 -1.75
N ARG A 19 16.53 22.38 -2.20
CA ARG A 19 16.57 21.93 -3.59
C ARG A 19 16.04 20.52 -3.79
N SER A 20 15.76 19.77 -2.73
CA SER A 20 15.09 18.46 -2.74
C SER A 20 13.75 18.47 -1.99
N GLU A 21 12.98 17.40 -2.10
CA GLU A 21 11.78 17.17 -1.30
C GLU A 21 11.88 15.90 -0.43
N VAL A 22 10.91 15.72 0.46
CA VAL A 22 10.70 14.47 1.19
C VAL A 22 9.21 14.22 1.41
N ASN A 23 8.83 12.94 1.43
CA ASN A 23 7.50 12.52 1.87
C ASN A 23 7.53 12.03 3.33
N PHE A 24 6.54 12.46 4.12
CA PHE A 24 6.41 12.01 5.51
C PHE A 24 5.70 10.65 5.60
N ASN A 25 6.18 9.81 6.50
CA ASN A 25 5.78 8.42 6.73
C ASN A 25 4.45 8.34 7.53
N PHE A 26 3.94 7.12 7.77
CA PHE A 26 2.80 6.92 8.66
C PHE A 26 3.17 7.31 10.10
N LEU A 27 2.33 8.15 10.72
CA LEU A 27 2.49 8.58 12.12
C LEU A 27 2.73 7.38 13.06
N GLN A 28 1.94 6.32 12.88
CA GLN A 28 2.11 5.09 13.64
C GLN A 28 3.24 4.23 13.09
N GLY A 29 4.38 4.23 13.78
CA GLY A 29 5.48 3.31 13.53
C GLY A 29 6.39 3.69 12.37
N GLY A 30 6.19 4.85 11.75
CA GLY A 30 7.09 5.41 10.75
C GLY A 30 8.41 5.98 11.29
N GLY A 31 8.60 6.03 12.61
CA GLY A 31 9.81 6.53 13.27
C GLY A 31 9.90 8.05 13.43
N GLU A 32 9.00 8.83 12.82
CA GLU A 32 9.03 10.30 12.86
C GLU A 32 8.66 10.89 14.23
N PHE A 33 7.69 10.27 14.91
CA PHE A 33 7.04 10.73 16.15
C PHE A 33 6.88 12.26 16.21
N PRO A 34 6.25 12.90 15.19
CA PRO A 34 6.46 14.31 14.88
C PRO A 34 5.84 15.27 15.89
N PHE A 35 4.88 14.82 16.71
CA PHE A 35 4.14 15.70 17.64
C PHE A 35 4.73 15.66 19.05
N ILE A 36 4.67 16.76 19.79
CA ILE A 36 5.04 16.74 21.22
C ILE A 36 4.03 15.91 22.01
N ASN A 37 2.72 16.15 21.79
CA ASN A 37 1.67 15.31 22.34
C ASN A 37 1.51 14.02 21.51
N LYS A 38 2.13 12.94 21.96
CA LYS A 38 2.10 11.63 21.30
C LYS A 38 0.68 11.04 21.19
N MET A 39 -0.31 11.50 21.97
CA MET A 39 -1.71 11.07 21.77
C MET A 39 -2.21 11.35 20.34
N LYS A 40 -1.65 12.35 19.65
CA LYS A 40 -1.93 12.64 18.24
C LYS A 40 -1.54 11.51 17.28
N GLU A 41 -0.75 10.54 17.73
CA GLU A 41 -0.28 9.37 16.98
C GLU A 41 -1.00 8.07 17.42
N SER A 42 -1.91 8.14 18.40
CA SER A 42 -2.62 6.98 18.95
C SER A 42 -3.63 6.34 17.98
N GLN A 43 -3.86 5.04 18.10
CA GLN A 43 -4.93 4.36 17.37
C GLN A 43 -6.32 4.73 17.89
N LEU A 44 -7.35 4.26 17.18
CA LEU A 44 -8.75 4.29 17.60
C LEU A 44 -8.94 3.83 19.06
N TRP A 45 -9.93 4.44 19.73
CA TRP A 45 -10.43 3.95 21.01
C TRP A 45 -10.93 2.51 20.90
N ASN A 46 -10.83 1.78 22.00
CA ASN A 46 -11.27 0.41 22.20
C ASN A 46 -11.91 0.32 23.60
N TRP A 47 -12.83 -0.64 23.82
CA TRP A 47 -13.36 -0.91 25.16
C TRP A 47 -12.25 -1.45 26.09
N GLY A 48 -12.25 -1.01 27.35
CA GLY A 48 -11.21 -1.35 28.34
C GLY A 48 -10.95 -2.86 28.48
N ASP A 49 -12.02 -3.65 28.40
CA ASP A 49 -12.11 -5.10 28.60
C ASP A 49 -11.80 -5.94 27.34
N ASN A 50 -11.51 -5.30 26.19
CA ASN A 50 -11.48 -5.95 24.88
C ASN A 50 -12.83 -6.53 24.41
N SER A 51 -13.97 -6.11 24.98
CA SER A 51 -15.28 -6.58 24.53
C SER A 51 -15.50 -6.23 23.06
N THR A 52 -15.69 -7.25 22.23
CA THR A 52 -16.02 -7.08 20.81
C THR A 52 -17.54 -6.95 20.57
N ALA A 53 -18.37 -6.94 21.60
CA ALA A 53 -19.82 -7.19 21.49
C ALA A 53 -20.68 -5.98 21.07
N VAL A 54 -20.16 -4.74 21.11
CA VAL A 54 -20.93 -3.52 20.77
C VAL A 54 -20.04 -2.50 20.07
N ALA A 55 -20.53 -1.91 19.00
CA ALA A 55 -19.91 -0.81 18.26
C ALA A 55 -19.47 0.34 19.18
N LEU A 56 -18.29 0.91 18.91
CA LEU A 56 -17.97 2.25 19.37
C LEU A 56 -18.58 3.21 18.35
N THR A 57 -19.73 3.79 18.69
CA THR A 57 -20.52 4.62 17.78
C THR A 57 -20.18 6.12 17.93
N PRO A 58 -20.34 6.94 16.88
CA PRO A 58 -19.96 8.35 16.92
C PRO A 58 -20.64 9.19 18.01
N ASP A 59 -21.87 8.87 18.40
CA ASP A 59 -22.63 9.55 19.45
C ASP A 59 -22.08 9.35 20.88
N LEU A 60 -21.14 8.41 21.06
CA LEU A 60 -20.40 8.23 22.30
C LEU A 60 -19.32 9.30 22.51
N PHE A 61 -18.99 10.07 21.46
CA PHE A 61 -17.87 11.01 21.42
C PHE A 61 -18.32 12.43 21.10
N ASP A 62 -17.52 13.41 21.50
CA ASP A 62 -17.65 14.80 21.07
C ASP A 62 -16.90 15.05 19.74
N ASP A 63 -16.95 16.30 19.28
CA ASP A 63 -16.27 16.75 18.06
C ASP A 63 -14.73 16.64 18.12
N ASP A 64 -14.16 16.39 19.32
CA ASP A 64 -12.75 16.14 19.59
C ASP A 64 -12.41 14.65 19.80
N GLY A 65 -13.39 13.75 19.72
CA GLY A 65 -13.20 12.31 19.88
C GLY A 65 -12.93 11.86 21.33
N TYR A 66 -13.28 12.67 22.33
CA TYR A 66 -13.35 12.28 23.74
C TYR A 66 -14.79 11.90 24.13
N TRP A 67 -14.97 11.02 25.13
CA TRP A 67 -16.31 10.55 25.54
C TRP A 67 -17.26 11.70 25.87
N ALA A 68 -18.45 11.76 25.24
CA ALA A 68 -19.34 12.92 25.33
C ALA A 68 -20.10 13.04 26.68
N THR A 69 -20.54 11.91 27.24
CA THR A 69 -21.67 11.91 28.19
C THR A 69 -21.23 12.08 29.65
N ALA A 70 -21.48 13.25 30.23
CA ALA A 70 -21.17 13.56 31.63
C ALA A 70 -22.04 12.83 32.68
N ASN A 71 -23.25 12.40 32.31
CA ASN A 71 -24.27 11.89 33.25
C ASN A 71 -24.51 10.37 33.20
N VAL A 72 -23.60 9.62 32.57
CA VAL A 72 -23.70 8.16 32.44
C VAL A 72 -22.35 7.55 32.80
N THR A 73 -22.32 6.72 33.84
CA THR A 73 -21.18 5.83 34.11
C THR A 73 -20.94 5.01 32.85
N LEU A 74 -19.70 5.01 32.32
CA LEU A 74 -19.33 4.21 31.15
C LEU A 74 -19.90 2.77 31.33
N PRO A 75 -20.67 2.23 30.37
CA PRO A 75 -21.41 0.97 30.58
C PRO A 75 -20.51 -0.28 30.60
N ARG A 76 -19.20 -0.09 30.76
CA ARG A 76 -18.10 -1.05 30.69
C ARG A 76 -16.92 -0.57 31.53
N SER A 77 -15.87 -1.37 31.54
CA SER A 77 -14.54 -1.17 32.15
C SER A 77 -13.72 0.06 31.69
N GLY A 78 -14.33 1.06 31.06
CA GLY A 78 -13.65 2.24 30.50
C GLY A 78 -13.41 2.19 28.99
N LEU A 79 -12.70 3.19 28.48
CA LEU A 79 -12.16 3.25 27.12
C LEU A 79 -10.62 3.28 27.16
N ARG A 80 -9.95 2.82 26.10
CA ARG A 80 -8.49 2.91 25.96
C ARG A 80 -8.01 2.97 24.51
N THR A 81 -6.85 3.58 24.26
CA THR A 81 -6.21 3.59 22.93
C THR A 81 -5.87 2.16 22.48
N GLY A 82 -6.02 1.83 21.20
CA GLY A 82 -5.63 0.51 20.68
C GLY A 82 -4.13 0.21 20.86
N ASN A 83 -3.29 1.09 20.31
CA ASN A 83 -1.87 1.25 20.62
C ASN A 83 -1.55 2.75 20.57
N LEU A 84 -0.63 3.20 21.41
CA LEU A 84 0.06 4.47 21.29
C LEU A 84 1.55 4.19 21.16
N TYR A 85 2.18 4.56 20.06
CA TYR A 85 3.61 4.36 19.85
C TYR A 85 4.38 5.53 20.47
N ILE A 86 5.61 5.28 20.91
CA ILE A 86 6.54 6.28 21.44
C ILE A 86 7.97 5.93 21.00
N PRO A 87 8.90 6.90 20.93
CA PRO A 87 10.33 6.61 20.88
C PRO A 87 10.72 5.71 22.05
N SER A 88 11.62 4.75 21.83
CA SER A 88 12.18 3.93 22.92
C SER A 88 13.07 4.78 23.84
N GLN A 89 13.30 4.29 25.06
CA GLN A 89 14.24 4.93 25.99
C GLN A 89 15.72 4.87 25.55
N THR A 90 16.05 4.11 24.50
CA THR A 90 17.39 4.16 23.87
C THR A 90 17.51 5.35 22.91
N GLU A 91 16.40 5.70 22.25
CA GLU A 91 16.31 6.75 21.21
C GLU A 91 16.01 8.11 21.86
N TYR A 92 15.01 8.16 22.74
CA TYR A 92 14.70 9.32 23.59
C TYR A 92 14.57 8.89 25.08
N PRO A 93 15.68 8.88 25.85
CA PRO A 93 15.66 8.60 27.28
C PRO A 93 15.03 9.74 28.06
N GLY A 94 14.14 9.40 29.01
CA GLY A 94 13.55 10.37 29.93
C GLY A 94 12.13 10.04 30.38
N ASN A 95 11.57 10.91 31.22
CA ASN A 95 10.24 10.76 31.79
C ASN A 95 9.15 11.21 30.80
N TYR A 96 7.98 10.62 30.93
CA TYR A 96 6.77 11.07 30.24
C TYR A 96 5.76 11.61 31.27
N ALA A 97 5.09 12.71 30.90
CA ALA A 97 3.96 13.26 31.63
C ALA A 97 2.65 12.96 30.87
N LEU A 98 1.72 12.30 31.57
CA LEU A 98 0.34 12.13 31.14
C LEU A 98 -0.51 13.21 31.82
N ILE A 99 -1.09 14.09 31.01
CA ILE A 99 -1.79 15.31 31.45
C ILE A 99 -3.20 15.31 30.85
N TRP A 100 -4.23 15.67 31.60
CA TRP A 100 -5.61 15.72 31.10
C TRP A 100 -6.44 16.78 31.81
N ASP A 101 -7.48 17.27 31.16
CA ASP A 101 -8.43 18.20 31.77
C ASP A 101 -9.67 17.43 32.28
N GLY A 102 -10.23 17.91 33.39
CA GLY A 102 -11.44 17.32 34.00
C GLY A 102 -11.17 16.23 35.03
N LEU A 103 -12.26 15.61 35.50
CA LEU A 103 -12.24 14.62 36.58
C LEU A 103 -12.28 13.18 36.03
N GLY A 104 -11.63 12.26 36.75
CA GLY A 104 -11.65 10.84 36.44
C GLY A 104 -10.34 10.14 36.78
N THR A 105 -10.29 8.86 36.44
CA THR A 105 -9.10 8.02 36.60
C THR A 105 -8.62 7.56 35.22
N LEU A 106 -7.37 7.87 34.91
CA LEU A 106 -6.66 7.31 33.75
C LEU A 106 -6.01 5.97 34.11
N THR A 107 -5.62 5.23 33.09
CA THR A 107 -4.67 4.12 33.21
C THR A 107 -3.56 4.31 32.18
N ALA A 108 -2.34 3.90 32.54
CA ALA A 108 -1.20 3.83 31.64
C ALA A 108 -0.56 2.46 31.80
N SER A 109 -0.35 1.75 30.69
CA SER A 109 0.30 0.43 30.69
C SER A 109 1.16 0.23 29.45
N ILE A 110 2.12 -0.69 29.54
CA ILE A 110 3.01 -1.03 28.43
C ILE A 110 2.31 -2.03 27.51
N ALA A 111 2.22 -1.68 26.23
CA ALA A 111 1.65 -2.53 25.18
C ALA A 111 2.73 -3.28 24.38
N SER A 112 3.95 -2.74 24.27
CA SER A 112 5.08 -3.42 23.62
C SER A 112 6.44 -2.82 24.03
N GLY A 113 7.52 -3.54 23.72
CA GLY A 113 8.89 -3.27 24.19
C GLY A 113 9.21 -3.83 25.58
N GLY A 114 8.18 -4.17 26.37
CA GLY A 114 8.36 -4.74 27.71
C GLY A 114 8.92 -3.73 28.71
N GLY A 115 9.57 -4.25 29.76
CA GLY A 115 10.12 -3.42 30.84
C GLY A 115 9.06 -3.01 31.87
N SER A 116 9.31 -1.89 32.55
CA SER A 116 8.52 -1.37 33.66
C SER A 116 8.09 0.07 33.41
N LEU A 117 6.90 0.42 33.89
CA LEU A 117 6.42 1.80 34.03
C LEU A 117 6.44 2.12 35.53
N THR A 118 7.13 3.19 35.92
CA THR A 118 7.35 3.54 37.33
C THR A 118 6.90 4.96 37.60
N THR A 119 6.00 5.17 38.56
CA THR A 119 5.58 6.51 39.02
C THR A 119 6.78 7.33 39.49
N VAL A 120 6.91 8.54 38.95
CA VAL A 120 7.85 9.57 39.41
C VAL A 120 7.11 10.62 40.22
N SER A 121 5.99 11.14 39.71
CA SER A 121 5.19 12.16 40.42
C SER A 121 3.70 12.12 40.03
N GLY A 122 2.86 12.80 40.82
CA GLY A 122 1.43 12.92 40.54
C GLY A 122 0.60 11.67 40.84
N SER A 123 -0.58 11.57 40.21
CA SER A 123 -1.57 10.52 40.44
C SER A 123 -2.40 10.29 39.18
N LEU A 124 -2.64 9.03 38.80
CA LEU A 124 -3.54 8.67 37.69
C LEU A 124 -5.03 9.00 37.96
N SER A 125 -5.40 9.30 39.20
CA SER A 125 -6.74 9.75 39.57
C SER A 125 -6.74 11.24 39.89
N ASN A 126 -7.54 12.03 39.17
CA ASN A 126 -7.87 13.42 39.51
C ASN A 126 -9.34 13.53 39.93
N LEU A 127 -9.55 13.85 41.21
CA LEU A 127 -10.88 14.05 41.82
C LEU A 127 -11.02 15.44 42.46
N GLY A 128 -10.00 16.31 42.36
CA GLY A 128 -9.92 17.59 43.09
C GLY A 128 -10.32 18.84 42.29
N GLY A 129 -10.50 18.71 40.98
CA GLY A 129 -10.67 19.83 40.04
C GLY A 129 -9.37 20.21 39.34
N GLY A 130 -9.47 21.08 38.33
CA GLY A 130 -8.33 21.44 37.47
C GLY A 130 -7.88 20.29 36.56
N ALA A 131 -6.65 20.39 36.05
CA ALA A 131 -6.02 19.37 35.22
C ALA A 131 -5.33 18.30 36.08
N GLY A 132 -5.40 17.05 35.67
CA GLY A 132 -4.60 15.95 36.23
C GLY A 132 -3.22 15.88 35.57
N ARG A 133 -2.19 15.52 36.34
CA ARG A 133 -0.84 15.20 35.86
C ARG A 133 -0.33 13.95 36.57
N TYR A 134 0.22 13.02 35.79
CA TYR A 134 0.89 11.82 36.26
C TYR A 134 2.19 11.64 35.47
N GLU A 135 3.31 11.62 36.17
CA GLU A 135 4.64 11.51 35.57
C GLU A 135 5.25 10.14 35.89
N PHE A 136 5.85 9.52 34.89
CA PHE A 136 6.43 8.19 35.02
C PHE A 136 7.69 8.03 34.16
N SER A 137 8.58 7.16 34.62
CA SER A 137 9.71 6.68 33.85
C SER A 137 9.38 5.33 33.19
N LEU A 138 10.08 5.05 32.09
CA LEU A 138 10.01 3.81 31.32
C LEU A 138 11.41 3.16 31.25
N THR A 139 11.50 1.91 30.81
CA THR A 139 12.79 1.22 30.64
C THR A 139 13.04 0.71 29.23
N THR A 140 12.12 -0.06 28.64
CA THR A 140 12.25 -0.58 27.25
C THR A 140 10.96 -0.47 26.43
N ALA A 141 9.95 0.21 26.95
CA ALA A 141 8.65 0.32 26.28
C ALA A 141 8.75 1.15 24.99
N THR A 142 8.13 0.65 23.92
CA THR A 142 8.01 1.31 22.61
C THR A 142 6.55 1.58 22.23
N ARG A 143 5.62 0.99 22.99
CA ARG A 143 4.18 1.25 22.86
C ARG A 143 3.53 1.24 24.22
N LEU A 144 2.63 2.19 24.43
CA LEU A 144 1.75 2.29 25.60
C LEU A 144 0.30 2.02 25.21
N THR A 145 -0.53 1.82 26.23
CA THR A 145 -1.98 1.95 26.20
C THR A 145 -2.38 2.98 27.24
N ILE A 146 -3.10 4.02 26.81
CA ILE A 146 -3.71 5.02 27.69
C ILE A 146 -5.20 4.73 27.76
N GLY A 147 -5.72 4.49 28.97
CA GLY A 147 -7.13 4.28 29.24
C GLY A 147 -7.73 5.37 30.14
N HIS A 148 -9.05 5.42 30.18
CA HIS A 148 -9.80 6.28 31.11
C HIS A 148 -11.13 5.65 31.54
N THR A 149 -11.50 5.91 32.78
CA THR A 149 -12.83 5.62 33.34
C THR A 149 -13.42 6.92 33.88
N VAL A 150 -14.55 7.35 33.32
CA VAL A 150 -15.29 8.54 33.76
C VAL A 150 -16.02 8.24 35.08
N ASN A 151 -15.95 9.17 36.03
CA ASN A 151 -16.67 9.10 37.29
C ASN A 151 -17.17 10.50 37.70
N GLY A 152 -18.46 10.76 37.50
CA GLY A 152 -19.11 12.03 37.84
C GLY A 152 -19.25 13.03 36.68
N ALA A 153 -19.88 14.17 36.96
CA ALA A 153 -20.41 15.12 35.98
C ALA A 153 -19.35 15.98 35.23
N THR A 154 -18.06 15.78 35.49
CA THR A 154 -16.97 16.41 34.74
C THR A 154 -16.14 15.31 34.10
N ARG A 155 -16.24 15.17 32.78
CA ARG A 155 -15.53 14.15 32.01
C ARG A 155 -14.05 14.47 31.79
N VAL A 156 -13.28 13.44 31.44
CA VAL A 156 -11.89 13.55 30.96
C VAL A 156 -11.87 14.05 29.51
N THR A 157 -11.09 15.11 29.24
CA THR A 157 -10.79 15.61 27.89
C THR A 157 -9.32 16.05 27.79
N ASN A 158 -8.87 16.46 26.59
CA ASN A 158 -7.53 17.00 26.35
C ASN A 158 -6.41 16.14 26.96
N ILE A 159 -6.49 14.82 26.73
CA ILE A 159 -5.46 13.88 27.16
C ILE A 159 -4.21 14.13 26.32
N ARG A 160 -3.10 14.36 27.01
CA ARG A 160 -1.77 14.66 26.47
C ARG A 160 -0.77 13.65 27.03
N LEU A 161 0.02 13.04 26.16
CA LEU A 161 1.23 12.33 26.56
C LEU A 161 2.43 13.07 25.97
N VAL A 162 3.23 13.71 26.81
CA VAL A 162 4.41 14.50 26.40
C VAL A 162 5.66 13.93 27.05
N HIS A 163 6.81 14.05 26.37
CA HIS A 163 8.10 13.89 27.02
C HIS A 163 8.33 15.11 27.92
N VAL A 164 8.86 14.93 29.14
CA VAL A 164 8.96 16.03 30.12
C VAL A 164 9.82 17.19 29.60
N ASP A 165 10.91 16.90 28.86
CA ASP A 165 11.77 17.91 28.23
C ASP A 165 11.03 18.80 27.19
N GLU A 166 9.88 18.35 26.67
CA GLU A 166 9.08 19.09 25.69
C GLU A 166 7.79 19.69 26.30
N GLU A 167 7.52 19.48 27.60
CA GLU A 167 6.29 19.93 28.28
C GLU A 167 6.16 21.47 28.27
N ASP A 168 7.25 22.20 28.49
CA ASP A 168 7.27 23.68 28.41
C ASP A 168 7.00 24.19 26.99
N ALA A 169 7.55 23.53 25.96
CA ALA A 169 7.29 23.88 24.56
C ALA A 169 5.83 23.63 24.19
N TYR A 170 5.27 22.49 24.62
CA TYR A 170 3.84 22.20 24.45
C TYR A 170 2.96 23.25 25.13
N ASN A 171 3.29 23.63 26.38
CA ASN A 171 2.57 24.66 27.12
C ASN A 171 2.68 26.07 26.48
N ALA A 172 3.72 26.32 25.68
CA ALA A 172 3.88 27.53 24.87
C ALA A 172 3.09 27.51 23.53
N GLY A 173 2.43 26.39 23.18
CA GLY A 173 1.67 26.23 21.94
C GLY A 173 2.45 25.61 20.77
N GLU A 174 3.61 25.01 21.04
CA GLU A 174 4.30 24.18 20.06
C GLU A 174 3.57 22.84 19.84
N VAL A 175 3.51 22.43 18.57
CA VAL A 175 2.84 21.19 18.15
C VAL A 175 3.86 20.10 17.78
N PHE A 176 4.95 20.49 17.14
CA PHE A 176 5.96 19.56 16.60
C PHE A 176 7.15 19.43 17.56
N SER A 177 7.67 18.20 17.70
CA SER A 177 8.85 17.92 18.51
C SER A 177 10.05 18.76 18.09
N ALA A 178 10.83 19.22 19.06
CA ALA A 178 12.02 20.03 18.80
C ALA A 178 13.06 19.23 18.00
N LYS A 179 13.21 17.92 18.27
CA LYS A 179 14.08 17.02 17.51
C LYS A 179 13.60 16.81 16.08
N PHE A 180 12.29 16.60 15.88
CA PHE A 180 11.70 16.48 14.54
C PHE A 180 11.93 17.75 13.70
N LYS A 181 11.71 18.93 14.29
CA LYS A 181 11.97 20.21 13.63
C LYS A 181 13.46 20.44 13.33
N ALA A 182 14.36 20.09 14.25
CA ALA A 182 15.81 20.21 14.02
C ALA A 182 16.26 19.37 12.80
N ARG A 183 15.86 18.11 12.70
CA ARG A 183 16.25 17.24 11.57
C ARG A 183 15.70 17.72 10.22
N LEU A 184 14.53 18.35 10.19
CA LEU A 184 14.00 18.98 8.97
C LEU A 184 14.74 20.28 8.60
N GLN A 185 15.18 21.06 9.59
CA GLN A 185 15.99 22.26 9.40
C GLN A 185 17.40 21.93 8.92
N GLU A 186 18.01 20.88 9.45
CA GLU A 186 19.31 20.36 9.00
C GLU A 186 19.26 19.94 7.53
N ALA A 187 18.28 19.11 7.15
CA ALA A 187 18.11 18.63 5.77
C ALA A 187 17.66 19.72 4.77
N ASN A 188 17.13 20.84 5.26
CA ASN A 188 16.75 22.03 4.48
C ASN A 188 15.89 21.71 3.24
N PHE A 189 14.82 20.93 3.39
CA PHE A 189 13.96 20.53 2.27
C PHE A 189 13.20 21.70 1.63
N GLY A 190 13.10 21.71 0.30
CA GLY A 190 12.34 22.69 -0.49
C GLY A 190 10.85 22.38 -0.61
N ALA A 191 10.44 21.11 -0.50
CA ALA A 191 9.04 20.70 -0.36
C ALA A 191 8.85 19.54 0.60
N LEU A 192 7.65 19.49 1.20
CA LEU A 192 7.18 18.44 2.10
C LEU A 192 5.90 17.82 1.53
N ARG A 193 5.92 16.51 1.25
CA ARG A 193 4.78 15.74 0.74
C ARG A 193 4.08 14.98 1.86
N PHE A 194 2.75 15.08 1.88
CA PHE A 194 1.90 14.63 2.99
C PHE A 194 1.13 13.33 2.71
N LEU A 195 1.58 12.45 1.79
CA LEU A 195 0.80 11.29 1.33
C LEU A 195 0.23 10.47 2.50
N ASN A 196 1.11 10.01 3.37
CA ASN A 196 0.79 9.13 4.49
C ASN A 196 0.07 9.91 5.60
N TRP A 197 0.47 11.17 5.83
CA TRP A 197 -0.21 12.11 6.74
C TRP A 197 -1.64 12.46 6.28
N GLN A 198 -1.97 12.32 5.00
CA GLN A 198 -3.33 12.46 4.45
C GLN A 198 -4.07 11.10 4.33
N ALA A 199 -3.39 9.96 4.59
CA ALA A 199 -3.89 8.61 4.33
C ALA A 199 -4.40 8.38 2.88
N ALA A 200 -3.81 9.07 1.90
CA ALA A 200 -4.47 9.29 0.60
C ALA A 200 -4.76 8.03 -0.25
N ASN A 201 -4.02 6.94 -0.06
CA ASN A 201 -4.25 5.67 -0.78
C ASN A 201 -5.50 4.89 -0.27
N ILE A 202 -5.96 5.17 0.96
CA ILE A 202 -7.06 4.47 1.63
C ILE A 202 -8.23 5.39 2.05
N THR A 203 -8.10 6.70 1.85
CA THR A 203 -9.05 7.68 2.37
C THR A 203 -10.46 7.58 1.75
N ASN A 204 -11.47 7.89 2.56
CA ASN A 204 -12.88 8.08 2.15
C ASN A 204 -13.30 9.57 2.10
N VAL A 205 -12.35 10.51 2.20
CA VAL A 205 -12.63 11.94 2.04
C VAL A 205 -13.23 12.20 0.66
N SER A 206 -14.40 12.84 0.65
CA SER A 206 -15.19 13.12 -0.56
C SER A 206 -15.45 14.61 -0.77
N THR A 207 -15.30 15.42 0.27
CA THR A 207 -15.66 16.86 0.36
C THR A 207 -14.72 17.61 1.29
N TRP A 208 -14.79 18.94 1.32
CA TRP A 208 -14.00 19.75 2.28
C TRP A 208 -14.39 19.48 3.75
N ASP A 209 -15.69 19.39 4.07
CA ASP A 209 -16.16 19.04 5.43
C ASP A 209 -15.66 17.66 5.89
N THR A 210 -15.65 16.67 5.00
CA THR A 210 -15.08 15.36 5.33
C THR A 210 -13.54 15.43 5.46
N ALA A 211 -12.87 16.44 4.91
CA ALA A 211 -11.43 16.66 5.13
C ALA A 211 -11.10 17.47 6.40
N SER A 212 -12.02 18.30 6.90
CA SER A 212 -11.74 19.27 7.97
C SER A 212 -11.76 18.65 9.38
N ARG A 213 -10.78 17.81 9.68
CA ARG A 213 -10.52 17.32 11.05
C ARG A 213 -10.04 18.47 11.96
N PRO A 214 -10.61 18.65 13.17
CA PRO A 214 -10.14 19.64 14.14
C PRO A 214 -8.70 19.35 14.64
N GLU A 215 -7.92 20.41 14.87
CA GLU A 215 -6.60 20.28 15.53
C GLU A 215 -6.72 19.81 16.99
N THR A 216 -7.87 20.04 17.62
CA THR A 216 -8.18 19.59 18.97
C THR A 216 -8.44 18.08 19.04
N TYR A 217 -8.96 17.45 17.97
CA TYR A 217 -9.33 16.03 17.92
C TYR A 217 -8.20 15.10 18.38
N TYR A 218 -8.51 14.14 19.25
CA TYR A 218 -7.53 13.49 20.13
C TYR A 218 -6.37 12.79 19.39
N SER A 219 -6.62 12.27 18.18
CA SER A 219 -5.62 11.60 17.34
C SER A 219 -5.73 11.96 15.86
N TYR A 220 -4.59 12.13 15.20
CA TYR A 220 -4.48 12.29 13.75
C TYR A 220 -4.26 10.94 13.04
N ASN A 221 -3.85 9.89 13.76
CA ASN A 221 -3.65 8.54 13.21
C ASN A 221 -4.94 7.68 13.21
N SER A 222 -5.94 8.03 14.03
CA SER A 222 -7.25 7.35 14.00
C SER A 222 -8.13 7.84 12.83
N SER A 223 -9.25 7.16 12.58
CA SER A 223 -10.36 7.76 11.83
C SER A 223 -11.17 8.71 12.73
N GLN A 224 -11.78 9.73 12.12
CA GLN A 224 -12.66 10.65 12.82
C GLN A 224 -14.06 10.05 12.89
N PHE A 225 -14.64 9.99 14.09
CA PHE A 225 -16.05 9.72 14.27
C PHE A 225 -16.79 11.07 14.35
N ARG A 226 -17.88 11.20 13.58
CA ARG A 226 -18.65 12.45 13.41
C ARG A 226 -20.11 12.17 13.78
N ALA A 227 -20.57 12.68 14.92
CA ALA A 227 -21.90 12.37 15.45
C ALA A 227 -23.04 12.92 14.57
N ASP A 228 -22.78 14.02 13.83
CA ASP A 228 -23.70 14.62 12.87
C ASP A 228 -23.91 13.77 11.60
N LEU A 229 -22.93 12.93 11.23
CA LEU A 229 -23.04 12.00 10.09
C LEU A 229 -23.67 10.65 10.48
N LEU A 230 -23.98 10.42 11.77
CA LEU A 230 -24.56 9.16 12.23
C LEU A 230 -26.05 9.07 11.87
N CYS A 231 -26.40 8.08 11.05
CA CYS A 231 -27.77 7.67 10.80
C CYS A 231 -28.48 7.38 12.14
N ASN A 232 -29.50 8.17 12.53
CA ASN A 232 -29.99 8.16 13.92
C ASN A 232 -31.43 7.63 14.06
N LEU A 233 -31.55 6.42 14.61
CA LEU A 233 -32.80 5.90 15.18
C LEU A 233 -32.68 5.91 16.72
N ALA A 234 -33.08 7.04 17.31
CA ALA A 234 -33.21 7.32 18.74
C ALA A 234 -32.09 6.76 19.65
N GLY A 235 -30.81 7.01 19.29
CA GLY A 235 -29.66 6.65 20.15
C GLY A 235 -29.19 5.20 20.00
N SER A 236 -29.07 4.72 18.76
CA SER A 236 -28.41 3.43 18.46
C SER A 236 -27.63 3.44 17.15
N GLY A 237 -28.18 4.06 16.10
CA GLY A 237 -27.61 4.06 14.75
C GLY A 237 -27.50 2.68 14.08
N ILE A 238 -28.26 1.71 14.61
CA ILE A 238 -28.29 0.33 14.16
C ILE A 238 -29.28 0.17 12.99
N THR A 239 -28.86 -0.52 11.93
CA THR A 239 -29.72 -0.87 10.78
C THR A 239 -30.81 -1.88 11.17
N THR A 240 -31.82 -2.01 10.31
CA THR A 240 -32.65 -3.23 10.21
C THR A 240 -32.48 -3.82 8.82
N ASN A 241 -32.70 -5.11 8.62
CA ASN A 241 -32.57 -5.80 7.33
C ASN A 241 -33.74 -6.74 7.02
N SER A 242 -33.90 -7.05 5.74
CA SER A 242 -34.65 -8.21 5.25
C SER A 242 -33.76 -8.98 4.27
N GLY A 243 -33.19 -10.10 4.73
CA GLY A 243 -32.05 -10.71 4.07
C GLY A 243 -30.89 -9.71 3.97
N ALA A 244 -30.49 -9.35 2.75
CA ALA A 244 -29.39 -8.42 2.47
C ALA A 244 -29.80 -6.96 2.20
N ASP A 245 -31.10 -6.65 2.19
CA ASP A 245 -31.58 -5.27 2.01
C ASP A 245 -31.69 -4.59 3.38
N TYR A 246 -30.77 -3.64 3.66
CA TYR A 246 -30.70 -2.89 4.92
C TYR A 246 -31.43 -1.54 4.83
N ALA A 247 -31.96 -1.09 5.95
CA ALA A 247 -32.53 0.23 6.15
C ALA A 247 -32.06 0.84 7.48
N VAL A 248 -31.92 2.16 7.52
CA VAL A 248 -31.63 2.93 8.73
C VAL A 248 -32.28 4.32 8.64
N ALA A 249 -32.59 4.95 9.77
CA ALA A 249 -33.04 6.34 9.78
C ALA A 249 -31.91 7.29 9.36
N ALA A 250 -32.25 8.43 8.75
CA ALA A 250 -31.27 9.39 8.26
C ALA A 250 -30.52 10.14 9.38
N PRO A 251 -29.33 10.70 9.11
CA PRO A 251 -28.68 11.67 10.00
C PRO A 251 -29.50 12.96 10.17
N SER A 252 -29.20 13.76 11.19
CA SER A 252 -29.95 14.99 11.51
C SER A 252 -29.72 16.14 10.52
N ASN A 253 -28.61 16.11 9.79
CA ASN A 253 -28.23 17.09 8.76
C ASN A 253 -28.58 16.64 7.32
N TRP A 254 -29.32 15.52 7.17
CA TRP A 254 -29.56 14.85 5.89
C TRP A 254 -30.33 15.71 4.88
N SER A 255 -29.68 15.99 3.74
CA SER A 255 -30.22 16.77 2.61
C SER A 255 -30.91 15.92 1.53
N GLY A 256 -30.91 14.59 1.69
CA GLY A 256 -31.33 13.63 0.67
C GLY A 256 -30.16 12.87 0.04
N LEU A 257 -30.47 11.96 -0.89
CA LEU A 257 -29.46 11.18 -1.62
C LEU A 257 -28.82 12.02 -2.73
N VAL A 258 -27.96 12.97 -2.36
CA VAL A 258 -27.13 13.74 -3.30
C VAL A 258 -25.71 13.17 -3.33
N ASP A 259 -25.01 13.35 -4.44
CA ASP A 259 -23.67 12.79 -4.65
C ASP A 259 -22.67 13.23 -3.56
N LYS A 260 -21.73 12.33 -3.22
CA LYS A 260 -20.73 12.48 -2.15
C LYS A 260 -21.26 12.67 -0.74
N THR A 261 -22.57 12.58 -0.52
CA THR A 261 -23.14 12.52 0.84
C THR A 261 -22.57 11.32 1.59
N THR A 262 -22.09 11.57 2.81
CA THR A 262 -21.40 10.59 3.65
C THR A 262 -22.22 10.32 4.90
N VAL A 263 -22.34 9.06 5.29
CA VAL A 263 -23.05 8.63 6.50
C VAL A 263 -22.25 7.60 7.29
N HIS A 264 -22.47 7.54 8.60
CA HIS A 264 -22.06 6.42 9.44
C HIS A 264 -23.28 5.55 9.77
N ALA A 265 -23.15 4.24 9.64
CA ALA A 265 -24.19 3.27 9.99
C ALA A 265 -23.60 2.05 10.73
N VAL A 266 -24.34 1.52 11.69
CA VAL A 266 -23.97 0.29 12.42
C VAL A 266 -24.80 -0.86 11.88
N PHE A 267 -24.15 -1.83 11.23
CA PHE A 267 -24.85 -2.98 10.68
C PHE A 267 -25.30 -3.94 11.80
N ASN A 268 -26.60 -4.24 11.88
CA ASN A 268 -27.17 -5.14 12.89
C ASN A 268 -26.77 -6.60 12.65
N GLU A 269 -26.72 -7.01 11.39
CA GLU A 269 -26.52 -8.39 10.94
C GLU A 269 -25.49 -8.48 9.82
N PRO A 270 -24.73 -9.59 9.71
CA PRO A 270 -23.93 -9.88 8.53
C PRO A 270 -24.82 -10.15 7.33
N SER A 271 -24.34 -9.82 6.13
CA SER A 271 -25.11 -10.11 4.92
C SER A 271 -25.28 -11.63 4.76
N PRO A 272 -26.42 -12.11 4.24
CA PRO A 272 -26.56 -13.46 3.73
C PRO A 272 -25.85 -13.64 2.36
N GLY A 273 -25.87 -14.88 1.87
CA GLY A 273 -25.56 -15.27 0.48
C GLY A 273 -24.21 -14.83 -0.06
N GLN A 274 -23.13 -15.55 0.27
CA GLN A 274 -21.82 -15.29 -0.34
C GLN A 274 -20.99 -16.57 -0.46
N SER A 275 -20.98 -17.21 -1.63
CA SER A 275 -20.26 -18.48 -1.79
C SER A 275 -18.74 -18.30 -1.86
N ASP A 276 -18.00 -19.23 -1.27
CA ASP A 276 -16.55 -19.39 -1.48
C ASP A 276 -16.17 -20.89 -1.36
N PRO A 277 -15.33 -21.46 -2.23
CA PRO A 277 -15.30 -21.25 -3.68
C PRO A 277 -16.22 -22.25 -4.44
N THR A 278 -17.02 -23.09 -3.75
CA THR A 278 -17.74 -24.23 -4.35
C THR A 278 -19.26 -24.23 -4.17
N GLY A 279 -19.80 -23.34 -3.33
CA GLY A 279 -21.20 -23.39 -2.85
C GLY A 279 -22.28 -22.87 -3.82
N VAL A 280 -22.15 -23.10 -5.13
CA VAL A 280 -23.14 -22.72 -6.15
C VAL A 280 -23.21 -23.80 -7.23
N THR A 281 -24.42 -24.21 -7.62
CA THR A 281 -24.64 -25.10 -8.78
C THR A 281 -25.91 -24.73 -9.54
N PHE A 282 -25.80 -24.58 -10.85
CA PHE A 282 -26.94 -24.39 -11.76
C PHE A 282 -27.49 -25.75 -12.21
N ALA A 283 -28.80 -25.98 -12.09
CA ALA A 283 -29.39 -27.28 -12.39
C ALA A 283 -29.33 -27.70 -13.88
N GLY A 284 -29.38 -26.74 -14.81
CA GLY A 284 -29.40 -27.02 -16.25
C GLY A 284 -30.69 -27.70 -16.73
N GLY A 285 -30.67 -28.26 -17.94
CA GLY A 285 -31.78 -29.07 -18.48
C GLY A 285 -33.10 -28.32 -18.74
N GLY A 286 -33.09 -26.99 -18.71
CA GLY A 286 -34.27 -26.13 -18.78
C GLY A 286 -34.81 -25.69 -17.41
N SER A 287 -34.18 -26.10 -16.30
CA SER A 287 -34.54 -25.68 -14.95
C SER A 287 -34.03 -24.27 -14.63
N PRO A 288 -34.78 -23.43 -13.90
CA PRO A 288 -34.32 -22.14 -13.36
C PRO A 288 -33.58 -22.26 -12.02
N ASN A 289 -33.51 -23.47 -11.44
CA ASN A 289 -32.98 -23.65 -10.08
C ASN A 289 -31.46 -23.46 -10.02
N ILE A 290 -31.02 -22.71 -9.01
CA ILE A 290 -29.64 -22.58 -8.55
C ILE A 290 -29.61 -23.08 -7.11
N THR A 291 -28.83 -24.12 -6.83
CA THR A 291 -28.46 -24.47 -5.46
C THR A 291 -27.38 -23.51 -4.98
N TRP A 292 -27.56 -22.92 -3.80
CA TRP A 292 -26.60 -22.01 -3.17
C TRP A 292 -26.51 -22.33 -1.67
N ASP A 293 -25.35 -22.83 -1.28
CA ASP A 293 -25.06 -23.34 0.05
C ASP A 293 -23.61 -23.01 0.48
N THR A 294 -23.22 -23.43 1.69
CA THR A 294 -21.82 -23.49 2.11
C THR A 294 -21.61 -24.52 3.23
N ASP A 295 -20.59 -25.36 3.10
CA ASP A 295 -20.24 -26.36 4.11
C ASP A 295 -19.36 -25.75 5.21
N VAL A 296 -19.67 -26.10 6.46
CA VAL A 296 -18.95 -25.64 7.66
C VAL A 296 -18.62 -26.81 8.59
N THR A 297 -17.49 -26.73 9.28
CA THR A 297 -17.20 -27.60 10.43
C THR A 297 -17.92 -27.02 11.64
N ALA A 298 -18.92 -27.75 12.15
CA ALA A 298 -19.76 -27.26 13.23
C ALA A 298 -20.33 -28.38 14.13
N SER A 299 -20.75 -28.01 15.33
CA SER A 299 -21.47 -28.86 16.29
C SER A 299 -22.73 -28.16 16.81
N ILE A 300 -23.69 -28.90 17.37
CA ILE A 300 -24.93 -28.35 17.94
C ILE A 300 -25.14 -28.92 19.35
N SER A 301 -25.49 -28.06 20.31
CA SER A 301 -25.87 -28.44 21.67
C SER A 301 -27.07 -27.61 22.15
N GLY A 302 -28.21 -28.26 22.34
CA GLY A 302 -29.49 -27.59 22.52
C GLY A 302 -29.82 -26.75 21.28
N THR A 303 -30.11 -25.46 21.49
CA THR A 303 -30.28 -24.48 20.41
C THR A 303 -28.97 -23.79 19.98
N THR A 304 -27.80 -24.18 20.50
CA THR A 304 -26.52 -23.52 20.17
C THR A 304 -25.79 -24.28 19.07
N LEU A 305 -25.74 -23.69 17.87
CA LEU A 305 -24.79 -24.05 16.81
C LEU A 305 -23.42 -23.44 17.14
N THR A 306 -22.32 -24.16 16.94
CA THR A 306 -20.95 -23.66 17.07
C THR A 306 -20.18 -23.94 15.79
N ILE A 307 -19.79 -22.89 15.06
CA ILE A 307 -19.00 -22.98 13.82
C ILE A 307 -17.53 -22.74 14.13
N THR A 308 -16.66 -23.68 13.75
CA THR A 308 -15.21 -23.62 14.02
C THR A 308 -14.38 -23.36 12.77
N ALA A 309 -14.86 -23.72 11.58
CA ALA A 309 -14.24 -23.41 10.29
C ALA A 309 -15.25 -23.49 9.13
N GLN A 310 -14.93 -22.85 7.99
CA GLN A 310 -15.53 -23.19 6.71
C GLN A 310 -14.85 -24.45 6.15
N VAL A 311 -15.57 -25.29 5.40
CA VAL A 311 -14.96 -26.41 4.66
C VAL A 311 -14.42 -25.89 3.33
N GLY A 312 -13.25 -26.38 2.92
CA GLY A 312 -12.65 -26.05 1.61
C GLY A 312 -12.01 -24.66 1.48
N SER A 313 -12.19 -23.76 2.45
CA SER A 313 -11.55 -22.45 2.48
C SER A 313 -10.65 -22.28 3.72
N SER A 314 -9.53 -21.57 3.57
CA SER A 314 -8.71 -21.10 4.69
C SER A 314 -9.22 -19.79 5.30
N ASN A 315 -10.26 -19.19 4.70
CA ASN A 315 -10.85 -17.96 5.16
C ASN A 315 -11.90 -18.23 6.26
N THR A 316 -11.77 -17.59 7.42
CA THR A 316 -12.70 -17.68 8.55
C THR A 316 -13.52 -16.39 8.77
N ALA A 317 -13.44 -15.44 7.83
CA ALA A 317 -14.09 -14.14 7.90
C ALA A 317 -15.63 -14.18 7.74
N ALA A 318 -16.27 -13.04 7.99
CA ALA A 318 -17.72 -12.89 8.06
C ALA A 318 -18.46 -13.20 6.74
N GLY A 319 -19.75 -13.56 6.88
CA GLY A 319 -20.70 -13.85 5.79
C GLY A 319 -21.01 -15.32 5.54
N ILE A 320 -20.43 -16.24 6.32
CA ILE A 320 -20.64 -17.70 6.22
C ILE A 320 -21.99 -18.06 6.83
N ALA A 321 -22.31 -17.42 7.96
CA ALA A 321 -23.55 -17.58 8.70
C ALA A 321 -24.26 -16.21 8.86
N SER A 322 -25.59 -16.23 8.82
CA SER A 322 -26.46 -15.07 9.02
C SER A 322 -27.83 -15.55 9.51
N ILE A 323 -28.65 -14.65 10.04
CA ILE A 323 -30.01 -15.00 10.49
C ILE A 323 -30.87 -15.34 9.26
N GLY A 324 -31.76 -16.33 9.40
CA GLY A 324 -32.63 -16.84 8.33
C GLY A 324 -32.05 -18.04 7.57
N MET A 325 -30.72 -18.19 7.51
CA MET A 325 -30.06 -19.34 6.87
C MET A 325 -30.55 -20.68 7.44
N GLY A 326 -30.96 -21.58 6.56
CA GLY A 326 -31.24 -22.97 6.90
C GLY A 326 -29.97 -23.72 7.28
N VAL A 327 -30.11 -24.77 8.11
CA VAL A 327 -29.03 -25.67 8.52
C VAL A 327 -29.44 -27.10 8.19
N SER A 328 -28.57 -27.85 7.53
CA SER A 328 -28.78 -29.27 7.23
C SER A 328 -27.52 -30.10 7.45
N GLY A 329 -27.68 -31.43 7.44
CA GLY A 329 -26.60 -32.40 7.66
C GLY A 329 -27.04 -33.58 8.54
N PRO A 330 -26.16 -34.57 8.77
CA PRO A 330 -26.49 -35.76 9.55
C PRO A 330 -26.96 -35.43 10.98
N GLY A 331 -28.16 -35.86 11.36
CA GLY A 331 -28.73 -35.61 12.68
C GLY A 331 -29.35 -34.22 12.87
N VAL A 332 -29.33 -33.34 11.86
CA VAL A 332 -30.01 -32.03 11.91
C VAL A 332 -31.49 -32.20 11.59
N THR A 333 -32.38 -31.64 12.43
CA THR A 333 -33.83 -31.63 12.17
C THR A 333 -34.16 -30.77 10.95
N ALA A 334 -35.02 -31.24 10.04
CA ALA A 334 -35.45 -30.48 8.88
C ALA A 334 -36.14 -29.15 9.28
N GLY A 335 -35.94 -28.09 8.50
CA GLY A 335 -36.44 -26.75 8.82
C GLY A 335 -35.70 -26.05 9.97
N THR A 336 -34.53 -26.54 10.35
CA THR A 336 -33.63 -25.81 11.27
C THR A 336 -33.08 -24.56 10.60
N ARG A 337 -33.10 -23.44 11.31
CA ARG A 337 -32.58 -22.14 10.86
C ARG A 337 -31.79 -21.44 11.97
N ILE A 338 -30.84 -20.60 11.57
CA ILE A 338 -30.22 -19.61 12.46
C ILE A 338 -31.23 -18.48 12.73
N ILE A 339 -31.44 -18.16 14.01
CA ILE A 339 -32.35 -17.11 14.51
C ILE A 339 -31.66 -16.10 15.44
N GLY A 340 -30.36 -16.25 15.71
CA GLY A 340 -29.59 -15.35 16.57
C GLY A 340 -28.09 -15.49 16.35
N LEU A 341 -27.36 -14.37 16.44
CA LEU A 341 -25.92 -14.31 16.12
C LEU A 341 -24.99 -14.84 17.23
N GLY A 342 -25.47 -15.07 18.46
CA GLY A 342 -24.66 -15.60 19.57
C GLY A 342 -23.36 -14.82 19.80
N THR A 343 -22.20 -15.44 19.53
CA THR A 343 -20.88 -14.77 19.49
C THR A 343 -20.32 -14.61 18.08
N GLY A 344 -21.01 -15.14 17.06
CA GLY A 344 -20.57 -15.12 15.67
C GLY A 344 -20.89 -13.81 14.96
N ILE A 345 -19.85 -13.15 14.45
CA ILE A 345 -19.97 -11.97 13.56
C ILE A 345 -20.31 -12.36 12.10
N GLY A 346 -20.98 -13.49 11.91
CA GLY A 346 -21.25 -14.13 10.64
C GLY A 346 -20.12 -15.02 10.09
N GLY A 347 -19.05 -15.27 10.85
CA GLY A 347 -17.99 -16.22 10.51
C GLY A 347 -18.02 -17.44 11.44
N THR A 348 -16.87 -17.80 11.99
CA THR A 348 -16.79 -18.68 13.17
C THR A 348 -17.45 -18.03 14.40
N GLY A 349 -17.84 -18.85 15.38
CA GLY A 349 -18.55 -18.42 16.60
C GLY A 349 -19.75 -19.29 16.93
N THR A 350 -20.52 -18.90 17.95
CA THR A 350 -21.78 -19.56 18.31
C THR A 350 -22.99 -18.82 17.73
N TYR A 351 -24.05 -19.56 17.40
CA TYR A 351 -25.31 -19.05 16.84
C TYR A 351 -26.51 -19.74 17.50
N THR A 352 -27.65 -19.06 17.54
CA THR A 352 -28.91 -19.62 18.09
C THR A 352 -29.76 -20.21 16.97
N LEU A 353 -30.29 -21.41 17.19
CA LEU A 353 -31.18 -22.14 16.29
C LEU A 353 -32.62 -22.12 16.79
N ASN A 354 -33.58 -22.23 15.87
CA ASN A 354 -35.01 -22.43 16.19
C ASN A 354 -35.30 -23.80 16.83
N ASN A 355 -34.56 -24.83 16.44
CA ASN A 355 -34.73 -26.22 16.90
C ASN A 355 -33.66 -26.58 17.94
N SER A 356 -34.06 -27.31 18.98
CA SER A 356 -33.16 -27.84 20.02
C SER A 356 -32.78 -29.30 19.72
N MET A 357 -31.49 -29.60 19.64
CA MET A 357 -30.95 -30.93 19.33
C MET A 357 -29.49 -31.08 19.80
N THR A 358 -28.88 -32.24 19.54
CA THR A 358 -27.45 -32.46 19.80
C THR A 358 -26.80 -33.11 18.58
N VAL A 359 -25.76 -32.48 18.04
CA VAL A 359 -24.99 -32.97 16.89
C VAL A 359 -23.50 -32.80 17.18
N ALA A 360 -22.72 -33.85 16.97
CA ALA A 360 -21.26 -33.82 17.18
C ALA A 360 -20.56 -32.88 16.18
N SER A 361 -19.28 -32.57 16.41
CA SER A 361 -18.50 -31.75 15.49
C SER A 361 -18.25 -32.49 14.17
N GLN A 362 -18.86 -32.01 13.08
CA GLN A 362 -18.83 -32.63 11.74
C GLN A 362 -19.04 -31.57 10.66
N THR A 363 -19.07 -31.96 9.38
CA THR A 363 -19.56 -31.09 8.31
C THR A 363 -21.07 -30.91 8.41
N LEU A 364 -21.54 -29.67 8.44
CA LEU A 364 -22.92 -29.26 8.27
C LEU A 364 -23.02 -28.27 7.10
N THR A 365 -24.16 -28.25 6.42
CA THR A 365 -24.38 -27.39 5.25
C THR A 365 -25.33 -26.25 5.62
N LEU A 366 -24.92 -25.02 5.35
CA LEU A 366 -25.72 -23.80 5.55
C LEU A 366 -26.36 -23.36 4.23
N GLY A 367 -27.60 -22.88 4.32
CA GLY A 367 -28.35 -22.32 3.19
C GLY A 367 -27.95 -20.88 2.85
N HIS A 368 -28.56 -20.32 1.81
CA HIS A 368 -28.19 -18.99 1.29
C HIS A 368 -28.63 -17.81 2.20
N GLY A 369 -29.76 -17.93 2.90
CA GLY A 369 -30.27 -16.91 3.84
C GLY A 369 -30.89 -15.66 3.21
N LEU A 370 -31.13 -15.68 1.89
CA LEU A 370 -31.71 -14.58 1.13
C LEU A 370 -33.24 -14.60 1.20
N VAL A 371 -33.86 -13.47 0.84
CA VAL A 371 -35.31 -13.33 0.65
C VAL A 371 -35.64 -12.88 -0.77
N ASP A 372 -36.91 -13.02 -1.15
CA ASP A 372 -37.42 -12.54 -2.44
C ASP A 372 -37.09 -11.06 -2.68
N GLY A 373 -36.56 -10.76 -3.87
CA GLY A 373 -36.19 -9.40 -4.28
C GLY A 373 -34.79 -8.95 -3.86
N ASN A 374 -34.08 -9.68 -2.99
CA ASN A 374 -32.64 -9.45 -2.76
C ASN A 374 -31.87 -9.56 -4.09
N ARG A 375 -30.70 -8.90 -4.16
CA ARG A 375 -29.90 -8.81 -5.39
C ARG A 375 -28.64 -9.68 -5.30
N CYS A 376 -28.26 -10.33 -6.38
CA CYS A 376 -26.99 -11.04 -6.49
C CYS A 376 -26.27 -10.76 -7.82
N ILE A 377 -24.97 -11.05 -7.85
CA ILE A 377 -24.17 -11.17 -9.07
C ILE A 377 -23.54 -12.56 -9.12
N PHE A 378 -23.14 -12.97 -10.33
CA PHE A 378 -22.38 -14.20 -10.54
C PHE A 378 -20.97 -13.91 -11.05
N GLN A 379 -20.05 -14.80 -10.72
CA GLN A 379 -18.68 -14.85 -11.23
C GLN A 379 -18.31 -16.31 -11.49
N ILE A 380 -17.10 -16.55 -12.00
CA ILE A 380 -16.67 -17.88 -12.38
C ILE A 380 -15.15 -18.05 -12.34
N SER A 381 -14.69 -19.21 -11.87
CA SER A 381 -13.30 -19.64 -11.90
C SER A 381 -13.11 -20.77 -12.92
N GLY A 382 -12.64 -20.39 -14.11
CA GLY A 382 -12.50 -21.28 -15.27
C GLY A 382 -13.83 -21.64 -15.94
N GLY A 383 -13.81 -21.87 -17.26
CA GLY A 383 -15.02 -22.27 -18.00
C GLY A 383 -16.00 -21.13 -18.31
N SER A 384 -17.31 -21.41 -18.22
CA SER A 384 -18.40 -20.55 -18.70
C SER A 384 -19.68 -20.69 -17.86
N LEU A 385 -20.30 -19.57 -17.46
CA LEU A 385 -21.63 -19.58 -16.83
C LEU A 385 -22.73 -20.02 -17.83
N PRO A 386 -23.92 -20.44 -17.37
CA PRO A 386 -25.05 -20.75 -18.23
C PRO A 386 -25.48 -19.56 -19.11
N THR A 387 -25.99 -19.86 -20.31
CA THR A 387 -26.62 -18.87 -21.19
C THR A 387 -27.73 -18.12 -20.45
N GLY A 388 -27.64 -16.78 -20.43
CA GLY A 388 -28.54 -15.89 -19.67
C GLY A 388 -27.90 -15.29 -18.41
N ILE A 389 -26.80 -15.89 -17.92
CA ILE A 389 -26.03 -15.36 -16.79
C ILE A 389 -24.69 -14.79 -17.29
N VAL A 390 -24.38 -13.56 -16.87
CA VAL A 390 -23.14 -12.84 -17.21
C VAL A 390 -22.28 -12.74 -15.95
N ALA A 391 -20.99 -13.04 -16.08
CA ALA A 391 -20.04 -12.88 -15.00
C ALA A 391 -19.71 -11.39 -14.80
N SER A 392 -19.84 -10.88 -13.57
CA SER A 392 -19.63 -9.45 -13.25
C SER A 392 -18.48 -9.26 -12.25
N PRO A 393 -17.20 -9.33 -12.70
CA PRO A 393 -16.03 -9.02 -11.85
C PRO A 393 -15.88 -7.51 -11.56
N THR A 394 -16.39 -6.66 -12.45
CA THR A 394 -16.25 -5.19 -12.41
C THR A 394 -17.59 -4.50 -12.65
N PHE A 395 -17.59 -3.17 -12.49
CA PHE A 395 -18.73 -2.31 -12.88
C PHE A 395 -18.86 -2.18 -14.40
N PRO A 396 -20.07 -1.91 -14.94
CA PRO A 396 -21.35 -1.88 -14.23
C PRO A 396 -21.78 -3.28 -13.77
N LEU A 397 -22.27 -3.40 -12.52
CA LEU A 397 -22.65 -4.69 -11.96
C LEU A 397 -23.90 -5.26 -12.64
N THR A 398 -23.77 -6.41 -13.30
CA THR A 398 -24.91 -7.15 -13.87
C THR A 398 -25.65 -7.88 -12.75
N MET A 399 -26.54 -7.15 -12.07
CA MET A 399 -27.33 -7.64 -10.95
C MET A 399 -28.55 -8.45 -11.40
N TYR A 400 -28.84 -9.51 -10.66
CA TYR A 400 -30.02 -10.35 -10.78
C TYR A 400 -30.86 -10.27 -9.51
N TYR A 401 -32.18 -10.46 -9.64
CA TYR A 401 -33.14 -10.45 -8.53
C TYR A 401 -33.53 -11.87 -8.15
N VAL A 402 -33.42 -12.17 -6.86
CA VAL A 402 -33.65 -13.49 -6.27
C VAL A 402 -35.15 -13.78 -6.12
N THR A 403 -35.53 -15.02 -6.36
CA THR A 403 -36.78 -15.62 -5.86
C THR A 403 -36.44 -16.92 -5.14
N VAL A 404 -36.84 -17.05 -3.88
CA VAL A 404 -36.49 -18.18 -3.03
C VAL A 404 -37.40 -19.37 -3.33
N VAL A 405 -36.81 -20.56 -3.49
CA VAL A 405 -37.56 -21.82 -3.68
C VAL A 405 -37.58 -22.59 -2.35
N ASP A 406 -36.41 -22.70 -1.72
CA ASP A 406 -36.20 -23.23 -0.37
C ASP A 406 -34.90 -22.65 0.20
N ASP A 407 -34.47 -23.11 1.39
CA ASP A 407 -33.32 -22.54 2.10
C ASP A 407 -31.97 -22.74 1.41
N PHE A 408 -31.88 -23.66 0.45
CA PHE A 408 -30.69 -24.02 -0.30
C PHE A 408 -30.85 -23.77 -1.80
N THR A 409 -32.05 -23.39 -2.27
CA THR A 409 -32.37 -23.24 -3.68
C THR A 409 -33.03 -21.89 -3.99
N ILE A 410 -32.49 -21.17 -4.97
CA ILE A 410 -33.07 -19.94 -5.53
C ILE A 410 -33.31 -20.05 -7.04
N ASN A 411 -34.21 -19.21 -7.54
CA ASN A 411 -34.31 -18.82 -8.93
C ASN A 411 -33.83 -17.37 -9.07
N VAL A 412 -33.47 -16.93 -10.29
CA VAL A 412 -33.05 -15.55 -10.57
C VAL A 412 -33.70 -14.97 -11.81
N SER A 413 -33.90 -13.66 -11.81
CA SER A 413 -34.48 -12.86 -12.90
C SER A 413 -33.67 -11.59 -13.15
N SER A 414 -33.77 -10.99 -14.34
CA SER A 414 -33.05 -9.74 -14.69
C SER A 414 -33.73 -8.45 -14.23
N THR A 415 -34.96 -8.54 -13.69
CA THR A 415 -35.77 -7.42 -13.22
C THR A 415 -36.56 -7.83 -11.99
N LEU A 416 -36.83 -6.90 -11.06
CA LEU A 416 -37.56 -7.20 -9.82
C LEU A 416 -38.97 -7.71 -10.14
N GLY A 417 -39.28 -8.94 -9.70
CA GLY A 417 -40.55 -9.61 -10.01
C GLY A 417 -40.66 -10.14 -11.44
N GLY A 418 -39.56 -10.18 -12.20
CA GLY A 418 -39.50 -10.74 -13.54
C GLY A 418 -39.55 -12.28 -13.56
N SER A 419 -39.75 -12.85 -14.75
CA SER A 419 -39.70 -14.31 -14.93
C SER A 419 -38.31 -14.87 -14.68
N ALA A 420 -38.25 -16.06 -14.08
CA ALA A 420 -37.00 -16.77 -13.82
C ALA A 420 -36.26 -17.16 -15.13
N ILE A 421 -34.93 -17.10 -15.09
CA ILE A 421 -34.05 -17.48 -16.20
C ILE A 421 -33.87 -19.01 -16.18
N ASN A 422 -34.35 -19.70 -17.22
CA ASN A 422 -34.22 -21.15 -17.37
C ASN A 422 -32.87 -21.53 -17.99
N PHE A 423 -32.10 -22.40 -17.34
CA PHE A 423 -30.75 -22.77 -17.78
C PHE A 423 -30.78 -24.01 -18.68
N ALA A 424 -30.42 -23.86 -19.97
CA ALA A 424 -30.30 -25.01 -20.87
C ALA A 424 -29.18 -25.98 -20.45
N THR A 425 -28.09 -25.45 -19.87
CA THR A 425 -26.94 -26.20 -19.36
C THR A 425 -26.54 -25.67 -17.98
N SER A 426 -25.81 -26.46 -17.20
CA SER A 426 -25.27 -26.08 -15.89
C SER A 426 -24.03 -25.15 -15.96
N GLY A 427 -23.56 -24.82 -17.17
CA GLY A 427 -22.28 -24.15 -17.39
C GLY A 427 -21.09 -25.13 -17.46
N THR A 428 -19.88 -24.61 -17.36
CA THR A 428 -18.62 -25.38 -17.24
C THR A 428 -17.68 -24.69 -16.26
N GLY A 429 -16.91 -25.43 -15.47
CA GLY A 429 -16.04 -24.86 -14.43
C GLY A 429 -16.78 -24.48 -13.15
N THR A 430 -16.19 -23.60 -12.34
CA THR A 430 -16.65 -23.36 -10.95
C THR A 430 -17.35 -22.00 -10.82
N PRO A 431 -18.70 -21.95 -10.74
CA PRO A 431 -19.43 -20.71 -10.54
C PRO A 431 -19.32 -20.19 -9.10
N LEU A 432 -19.47 -18.87 -8.95
CA LEU A 432 -19.47 -18.17 -7.68
C LEU A 432 -20.65 -17.18 -7.68
N ALA A 433 -21.30 -16.99 -6.54
CA ALA A 433 -22.38 -16.03 -6.35
C ALA A 433 -22.09 -15.12 -5.16
N TYR A 434 -22.34 -13.83 -5.36
CA TYR A 434 -22.17 -12.80 -4.34
C TYR A 434 -23.47 -12.00 -4.25
N THR A 435 -24.06 -11.95 -3.06
CA THR A 435 -25.16 -11.03 -2.79
C THR A 435 -24.66 -9.59 -2.84
N VAL A 436 -25.48 -8.70 -3.39
CA VAL A 436 -25.26 -7.26 -3.43
C VAL A 436 -26.17 -6.66 -2.36
N PRO A 437 -25.70 -6.53 -1.10
CA PRO A 437 -26.50 -5.90 -0.06
C PRO A 437 -26.78 -4.44 -0.42
N THR A 438 -27.89 -3.90 0.08
CA THR A 438 -28.31 -2.53 -0.22
C THR A 438 -28.53 -1.75 1.06
N LEU A 439 -28.43 -0.41 1.00
CA LEU A 439 -28.77 0.48 2.11
C LEU A 439 -29.79 1.52 1.67
N ASN A 440 -30.89 1.59 2.43
CA ASN A 440 -31.84 2.69 2.47
C ASN A 440 -31.51 3.61 3.66
N VAL A 441 -31.45 4.93 3.43
CA VAL A 441 -31.22 5.95 4.46
C VAL A 441 -32.43 6.87 4.55
N GLY A 442 -33.19 6.75 5.64
CA GLY A 442 -34.45 7.46 5.85
C GLY A 442 -35.58 6.96 4.95
N SER A 443 -35.72 7.56 3.78
CA SER A 443 -36.80 7.30 2.81
C SER A 443 -36.30 7.14 1.37
N THR A 444 -35.03 6.80 1.18
CA THR A 444 -34.47 6.51 -0.16
C THR A 444 -34.95 5.14 -0.67
N ARG A 445 -34.54 4.79 -1.89
CA ARG A 445 -34.49 3.39 -2.31
C ARG A 445 -33.32 2.66 -1.64
N GLY A 446 -33.36 1.32 -1.66
CA GLY A 446 -32.20 0.49 -1.33
C GLY A 446 -31.13 0.60 -2.42
N VAL A 447 -30.09 1.40 -2.17
CA VAL A 447 -28.94 1.63 -3.07
C VAL A 447 -27.90 0.52 -2.84
N PRO A 448 -27.32 -0.11 -3.89
CA PRO A 448 -26.25 -1.09 -3.75
C PRO A 448 -25.10 -0.60 -2.87
N ILE A 449 -24.61 -1.47 -1.98
CA ILE A 449 -23.37 -1.23 -1.23
C ILE A 449 -22.21 -1.83 -2.04
N VAL A 450 -21.10 -1.08 -2.16
CA VAL A 450 -19.91 -1.47 -2.91
C VAL A 450 -18.68 -1.47 -1.98
N SER A 451 -17.62 -2.15 -2.41
CA SER A 451 -16.36 -2.23 -1.67
C SER A 451 -15.63 -0.89 -1.59
N GLU A 452 -14.61 -0.83 -0.75
CA GLU A 452 -13.68 0.30 -0.63
C GLU A 452 -12.89 0.55 -1.93
N TYR A 453 -12.78 -0.47 -2.79
CA TYR A 453 -12.19 -0.42 -4.13
C TYR A 453 -13.24 -0.06 -5.21
N ALA A 454 -14.47 0.29 -4.84
CA ALA A 454 -15.61 0.50 -5.73
C ALA A 454 -15.89 -0.71 -6.66
N THR A 455 -15.86 -1.91 -6.09
CA THR A 455 -16.24 -3.18 -6.74
C THR A 455 -17.44 -3.80 -6.03
N TYR A 456 -17.92 -4.95 -6.51
CA TYR A 456 -18.73 -5.85 -5.68
C TYR A 456 -18.01 -6.17 -4.34
N ILE A 457 -18.79 -6.49 -3.31
CA ILE A 457 -18.24 -6.80 -1.98
C ILE A 457 -17.80 -8.26 -1.90
N ASN A 458 -16.56 -8.49 -1.44
CA ASN A 458 -16.02 -9.81 -1.13
C ASN A 458 -15.65 -9.93 0.37
N ARG A 459 -15.37 -11.15 0.83
CA ARG A 459 -15.05 -11.48 2.23
C ARG A 459 -13.68 -10.97 2.72
N GLY A 460 -12.79 -10.59 1.80
CA GLY A 460 -11.40 -10.23 2.10
C GLY A 460 -11.15 -8.74 2.32
N GLY A 461 -12.06 -7.89 1.86
CA GLY A 461 -12.02 -6.43 2.10
C GLY A 461 -12.53 -6.03 3.48
N ASN A 462 -12.39 -4.75 3.81
CA ASN A 462 -12.92 -4.15 5.04
C ASN A 462 -14.43 -3.86 4.96
N SER A 463 -15.03 -4.00 3.77
CA SER A 463 -16.34 -3.43 3.44
C SER A 463 -17.53 -4.36 3.55
N TYR A 464 -17.36 -5.62 3.96
CA TYR A 464 -18.48 -6.53 4.18
C TYR A 464 -19.34 -6.08 5.38
N PRO A 465 -20.68 -6.04 5.28
CA PRO A 465 -21.58 -5.84 6.43
C PRO A 465 -21.40 -6.96 7.47
N VAL A 466 -21.24 -6.62 8.75
CA VAL A 466 -21.22 -7.60 9.85
C VAL A 466 -22.10 -7.14 11.00
N GLY A 467 -22.72 -8.09 11.70
CA GLY A 467 -23.60 -7.81 12.81
C GLY A 467 -22.95 -7.80 14.19
N GLY A 468 -23.70 -7.28 15.16
CA GLY A 468 -23.54 -7.56 16.60
C GLY A 468 -22.15 -7.31 17.21
N SER A 469 -21.34 -6.37 16.71
CA SER A 469 -19.96 -6.22 17.21
C SER A 469 -19.35 -4.82 17.11
N VAL A 470 -18.18 -4.65 17.73
CA VAL A 470 -17.29 -3.47 17.60
C VAL A 470 -16.99 -3.11 16.14
N LYS A 471 -17.02 -4.11 15.25
CA LYS A 471 -16.68 -3.96 13.84
C LYS A 471 -17.84 -3.42 13.00
N SER A 472 -19.08 -3.53 13.47
CA SER A 472 -20.30 -3.24 12.72
C SER A 472 -20.46 -1.80 12.24
N LEU A 473 -19.73 -0.83 12.83
CA LEU A 473 -19.72 0.55 12.34
C LEU A 473 -18.99 0.64 10.99
N ALA A 474 -19.64 1.26 10.01
CA ALA A 474 -19.03 1.62 8.74
C ALA A 474 -19.35 3.06 8.34
N THR A 475 -18.43 3.68 7.61
CA THR A 475 -18.68 4.89 6.83
C THR A 475 -19.11 4.49 5.43
N LEU A 476 -20.10 5.17 4.87
CA LEU A 476 -20.56 5.00 3.50
C LEU A 476 -20.62 6.35 2.78
N VAL A 477 -20.00 6.45 1.61
CA VAL A 477 -20.06 7.62 0.73
C VAL A 477 -20.92 7.26 -0.47
N TYR A 478 -21.99 8.01 -0.76
CA TYR A 478 -22.77 7.78 -1.97
C TYR A 478 -22.02 8.30 -3.20
N ASP A 479 -21.94 7.48 -4.23
CA ASP A 479 -21.42 7.84 -5.55
C ASP A 479 -22.53 7.74 -6.59
N ALA A 480 -22.95 8.88 -7.14
CA ALA A 480 -24.00 8.97 -8.13
C ALA A 480 -23.57 8.56 -9.55
N THR A 481 -22.27 8.36 -9.79
CA THR A 481 -21.77 7.80 -11.05
C THR A 481 -21.88 6.27 -11.01
N LEU A 482 -21.50 5.65 -9.89
CA LEU A 482 -21.64 4.20 -9.68
C LEU A 482 -23.06 3.76 -9.30
N ASP A 483 -23.91 4.69 -8.87
CA ASP A 483 -25.18 4.46 -8.17
C ASP A 483 -25.02 3.50 -6.97
N GLY A 484 -24.05 3.80 -6.11
CA GLY A 484 -23.64 2.91 -5.03
C GLY A 484 -23.09 3.61 -3.79
N TRP A 485 -23.25 2.97 -2.65
CA TRP A 485 -22.61 3.34 -1.38
C TRP A 485 -21.22 2.72 -1.29
N ILE A 486 -20.16 3.52 -1.50
CA ILE A 486 -18.77 3.13 -1.27
C ILE A 486 -18.56 3.00 0.24
N LYS A 487 -18.47 1.77 0.74
CA LYS A 487 -18.37 1.46 2.16
C LYS A 487 -16.91 1.34 2.60
N GLN A 488 -16.64 1.68 3.86
CA GLN A 488 -15.40 1.39 4.56
C GLN A 488 -15.67 1.07 6.03
N GLY A 489 -14.96 0.08 6.58
CA GLY A 489 -15.27 -0.49 7.88
C GLY A 489 -16.43 -1.49 7.82
N GLY A 490 -16.59 -2.28 8.88
CA GLY A 490 -17.50 -3.43 8.92
C GLY A 490 -16.77 -4.72 9.25
N THR A 491 -15.71 -5.07 8.51
CA THR A 491 -15.16 -6.45 8.57
C THR A 491 -13.83 -6.56 9.31
N LEU A 492 -12.94 -5.59 9.10
CA LEU A 492 -11.58 -5.61 9.67
C LEU A 492 -11.45 -4.59 10.83
N GLY A 493 -12.29 -3.55 10.85
CA GLY A 493 -12.44 -2.62 11.97
C GLY A 493 -13.65 -1.70 11.82
N ALA A 494 -13.85 -0.83 12.81
CA ALA A 494 -14.86 0.23 12.77
C ALA A 494 -14.46 1.33 11.75
N GLY A 495 -15.36 1.67 10.84
CA GLY A 495 -15.16 2.70 9.81
C GLY A 495 -15.54 4.09 10.29
N GLY A 496 -14.60 5.03 10.17
CA GLY A 496 -14.82 6.47 10.36
C GLY A 496 -14.22 7.25 9.19
N ILE A 497 -14.25 8.58 9.26
CA ILE A 497 -13.65 9.43 8.22
C ILE A 497 -12.12 9.35 8.28
N GLN A 498 -11.47 9.03 7.17
CA GLN A 498 -10.03 8.84 7.06
C GLN A 498 -9.32 10.14 6.62
N ASN A 499 -9.51 11.19 7.41
CA ASN A 499 -8.99 12.55 7.20
C ASN A 499 -7.80 12.86 8.14
N ALA A 500 -6.74 12.06 8.04
CA ALA A 500 -5.70 11.85 9.07
C ALA A 500 -5.12 13.10 9.77
N VAL A 501 -4.11 13.77 9.20
CA VAL A 501 -3.54 15.02 9.74
C VAL A 501 -4.30 16.22 9.16
N PRO A 502 -4.73 17.20 9.99
CA PRO A 502 -5.39 18.40 9.49
C PRO A 502 -4.52 19.19 8.51
N ILE A 503 -5.13 19.68 7.43
CA ILE A 503 -4.46 20.51 6.40
C ILE A 503 -3.76 21.74 7.01
N SER A 504 -4.30 22.30 8.09
CA SER A 504 -3.71 23.40 8.84
C SER A 504 -2.38 23.03 9.51
N ILE A 505 -2.26 21.81 10.05
CA ILE A 505 -1.03 21.26 10.66
C ILE A 505 0.02 20.98 9.58
N CYS A 506 -0.37 20.36 8.46
CA CYS A 506 0.50 20.18 7.30
C CYS A 506 1.04 21.53 6.78
N LEU A 507 0.18 22.54 6.70
CA LEU A 507 0.59 23.88 6.27
C LEU A 507 1.41 24.64 7.34
N ARG A 508 1.24 24.32 8.63
CA ARG A 508 2.02 24.88 9.75
C ARG A 508 3.48 24.44 9.66
N ILE A 509 3.77 23.15 9.46
CA ILE A 509 5.17 22.67 9.35
C ILE A 509 5.88 23.27 8.13
N CYS A 510 5.21 23.41 6.97
CA CYS A 510 5.79 24.12 5.81
C CYS A 510 6.15 25.58 6.12
N LYS A 511 5.31 26.29 6.90
CA LYS A 511 5.59 27.68 7.33
C LYS A 511 6.76 27.77 8.30
N GLU A 512 6.89 26.81 9.22
CA GLU A 512 7.98 26.77 10.20
C GLU A 512 9.32 26.37 9.57
N MET A 513 9.32 25.49 8.58
CA MET A 513 10.54 24.99 7.91
C MET A 513 11.01 25.82 6.71
N GLY A 514 10.16 26.71 6.17
CA GLY A 514 10.48 27.50 4.96
C GLY A 514 10.31 26.73 3.65
N ALA A 515 9.50 25.67 3.65
CA ALA A 515 9.30 24.73 2.54
C ALA A 515 7.94 24.90 1.85
N HIS A 516 7.79 24.36 0.65
CA HIS A 516 6.52 24.31 -0.07
C HIS A 516 5.65 23.10 0.34
N PRO A 517 4.33 23.23 0.51
CA PRO A 517 3.45 22.09 0.78
C PRO A 517 3.11 21.31 -0.50
N TRP A 518 3.08 19.97 -0.39
CA TRP A 518 2.60 19.09 -1.44
C TRP A 518 1.46 18.21 -0.93
N PHE A 519 0.26 18.41 -1.49
CA PHE A 519 -0.96 17.69 -1.14
C PHE A 519 -1.34 16.66 -2.21
N THR A 520 -1.68 15.45 -1.78
CA THR A 520 -2.27 14.40 -2.64
C THR A 520 -3.79 14.49 -2.64
N SER A 521 -4.43 14.35 -3.81
CA SER A 521 -5.90 14.37 -3.93
C SER A 521 -6.56 13.05 -3.51
N PRO A 522 -7.66 13.08 -2.73
CA PRO A 522 -8.48 11.91 -2.48
C PRO A 522 -9.28 11.52 -3.74
N PRO A 523 -9.41 10.23 -4.08
CA PRO A 523 -10.04 9.80 -5.35
C PRO A 523 -11.54 10.11 -5.40
N LEU A 524 -12.26 10.01 -4.27
CA LEU A 524 -13.71 10.18 -4.25
C LEU A 524 -14.14 11.62 -4.56
N ALA A 525 -13.30 12.62 -4.23
CA ALA A 525 -13.49 14.02 -4.59
C ALA A 525 -13.21 14.34 -6.07
N CYS A 526 -12.68 13.39 -6.85
CA CYS A 526 -12.22 13.64 -8.23
C CYS A 526 -13.24 13.29 -9.33
N THR A 527 -14.36 12.62 -9.03
CA THR A 527 -15.41 12.32 -10.01
C THR A 527 -16.81 12.13 -9.39
N PRO A 528 -17.79 13.00 -9.70
CA PRO A 528 -17.56 14.38 -10.12
C PRO A 528 -16.65 15.12 -9.13
N MET A 529 -16.11 16.25 -9.55
CA MET A 529 -15.35 17.13 -8.66
C MET A 529 -16.25 17.66 -7.56
N SER A 530 -15.83 17.50 -6.30
CA SER A 530 -16.48 18.15 -5.16
C SER A 530 -15.88 19.54 -4.89
N ASP A 531 -16.26 20.12 -3.74
CA ASP A 531 -15.71 21.35 -3.18
C ASP A 531 -14.22 21.22 -2.78
N TRP A 532 -13.74 20.01 -2.46
CA TRP A 532 -12.45 19.76 -1.79
C TRP A 532 -11.27 20.51 -2.41
N HIS A 533 -11.10 20.48 -3.73
CA HIS A 533 -9.97 21.14 -4.41
C HIS A 533 -10.06 22.66 -4.37
N THR A 534 -11.27 23.20 -4.50
CA THR A 534 -11.53 24.65 -4.47
C THR A 534 -11.35 25.21 -3.07
N GLU A 535 -11.86 24.51 -2.05
CA GLU A 535 -11.71 24.92 -0.65
C GLU A 535 -10.28 24.71 -0.14
N LEU A 536 -9.60 23.62 -0.53
CA LEU A 536 -8.17 23.44 -0.24
C LEU A 536 -7.34 24.57 -0.88
N ALA A 537 -7.58 24.90 -2.15
CA ALA A 537 -6.91 26.02 -2.81
C ALA A 537 -7.21 27.35 -2.11
N THR A 538 -8.45 27.58 -1.68
CA THR A 538 -8.88 28.80 -1.00
C THR A 538 -8.24 28.92 0.39
N TYR A 539 -8.26 27.84 1.17
CA TYR A 539 -7.61 27.76 2.47
C TYR A 539 -6.09 27.98 2.37
N VAL A 540 -5.41 27.29 1.44
CA VAL A 540 -3.97 27.44 1.23
C VAL A 540 -3.64 28.85 0.74
N ARG A 541 -4.37 29.41 -0.24
CA ARG A 541 -4.17 30.79 -0.72
C ARG A 541 -4.38 31.84 0.37
N ALA A 542 -5.32 31.62 1.31
CA ALA A 542 -5.59 32.53 2.42
C ALA A 542 -4.57 32.41 3.57
N ASN A 543 -3.94 31.24 3.76
CA ASN A 543 -3.10 30.94 4.93
C ASN A 543 -1.59 30.81 4.62
N SER A 544 -1.19 30.75 3.35
CA SER A 544 0.21 30.65 2.92
C SER A 544 0.85 32.02 2.69
N PRO A 545 2.14 32.22 3.05
CA PRO A 545 2.95 33.31 2.52
C PRO A 545 3.03 33.25 0.99
N SER A 546 3.10 34.41 0.33
CA SER A 546 3.10 34.52 -1.15
C SER A 546 4.35 33.96 -1.85
N TRP A 547 5.35 33.48 -1.10
CA TRP A 547 6.49 32.74 -1.65
C TRP A 547 6.22 31.22 -1.77
N MET A 548 5.17 30.70 -1.15
CA MET A 548 4.83 29.28 -1.26
C MET A 548 4.18 28.95 -2.61
N ILE A 549 4.75 27.98 -3.32
CA ILE A 549 4.16 27.39 -4.53
C ILE A 549 3.61 26.00 -4.14
N PRO A 550 2.34 25.87 -3.71
CA PRO A 550 1.77 24.59 -3.32
C PRO A 550 1.70 23.61 -4.50
N ARG A 551 1.98 22.33 -4.25
CA ARG A 551 1.75 21.23 -5.20
C ARG A 551 0.41 20.56 -4.90
N TYR A 552 -0.37 20.31 -5.96
CA TYR A 552 -1.63 19.59 -5.95
C TYR A 552 -1.52 18.37 -6.86
N GLU A 553 -1.28 17.21 -6.29
CA GLU A 553 -1.13 15.95 -7.02
C GLU A 553 -2.50 15.30 -7.25
N GLY A 554 -2.71 14.67 -8.41
CA GLY A 554 -3.82 13.73 -8.58
C GLY A 554 -3.70 12.51 -7.64
N PRO A 555 -4.72 11.63 -7.53
CA PRO A 555 -4.68 10.50 -6.60
C PRO A 555 -3.46 9.59 -6.82
N ASN A 556 -2.62 9.45 -5.79
CA ASN A 556 -1.31 8.81 -5.87
C ASN A 556 -1.34 7.42 -6.54
N GLU A 557 -0.28 7.04 -7.26
CA GLU A 557 -0.12 5.70 -7.85
C GLU A 557 -1.40 5.13 -8.52
N THR A 558 -2.19 5.95 -9.23
CA THR A 558 -3.36 5.48 -10.00
C THR A 558 -2.89 4.66 -11.22
N TRP A 559 -2.50 3.43 -10.92
CA TRP A 559 -1.96 2.34 -11.73
C TRP A 559 -1.72 1.11 -10.84
N ASN A 560 -1.43 1.31 -9.55
CA ASN A 560 -1.16 0.27 -8.57
C ASN A 560 -2.47 -0.40 -8.14
N THR A 561 -2.54 -1.73 -8.22
CA THR A 561 -3.69 -2.56 -7.85
C THR A 561 -3.43 -3.43 -6.62
N ALA A 562 -2.42 -3.09 -5.81
CA ALA A 562 -2.12 -3.77 -4.56
C ALA A 562 -3.17 -3.46 -3.48
N GLY A 563 -3.22 -4.31 -2.44
CA GLY A 563 -4.06 -4.07 -1.28
C GLY A 563 -3.68 -2.75 -0.59
N GLY A 564 -4.67 -1.89 -0.34
CA GLY A 564 -4.47 -0.55 0.24
C GLY A 564 -4.30 0.58 -0.77
N PHE A 565 -4.55 0.35 -2.07
CA PHE A 565 -4.62 1.39 -3.11
C PHE A 565 -6.01 1.36 -3.77
N TYR A 566 -6.94 2.18 -3.28
CA TYR A 566 -8.36 2.13 -3.68
C TYR A 566 -8.61 2.86 -5.02
N GLN A 567 -7.83 3.90 -5.30
CA GLN A 567 -7.97 4.83 -6.41
C GLN A 567 -7.95 4.17 -7.80
N THR A 568 -7.09 3.17 -8.04
CA THR A 568 -6.97 2.52 -9.36
C THR A 568 -8.22 1.71 -9.71
N SER A 569 -8.78 0.98 -8.75
CA SER A 569 -10.01 0.21 -8.95
C SER A 569 -11.23 1.12 -9.13
N TYR A 570 -11.32 2.21 -8.34
CA TYR A 570 -12.33 3.25 -8.50
C TYR A 570 -12.26 3.91 -9.89
N ALA A 571 -11.08 4.34 -10.34
CA ALA A 571 -10.87 4.90 -11.67
C ALA A 571 -11.34 3.94 -12.79
N ASN A 572 -11.10 2.64 -12.62
CA ASN A 572 -11.53 1.61 -13.57
C ASN A 572 -13.05 1.38 -13.55
N SER A 573 -13.70 1.36 -12.39
CA SER A 573 -15.16 1.24 -12.28
C SER A 573 -15.87 2.46 -12.90
N ILE A 574 -15.40 3.68 -12.62
CA ILE A 574 -15.89 4.92 -13.23
C ILE A 574 -15.70 4.89 -14.77
N SER A 575 -14.51 4.49 -15.25
CA SER A 575 -14.23 4.39 -16.69
C SER A 575 -15.16 3.42 -17.43
N GLN A 576 -15.57 2.33 -16.77
CA GLN A 576 -16.53 1.39 -17.34
C GLN A 576 -17.95 1.96 -17.36
N VAL A 577 -18.38 2.72 -16.35
CA VAL A 577 -19.66 3.47 -16.38
C VAL A 577 -19.67 4.50 -17.51
N TYR A 578 -18.57 5.21 -17.74
CA TYR A 578 -18.43 6.16 -18.86
C TYR A 578 -18.32 5.48 -20.24
N GLY A 579 -18.37 4.14 -20.32
CA GLY A 579 -18.24 3.40 -21.58
C GLY A 579 -16.84 3.46 -22.19
N TRP A 580 -15.82 3.89 -21.43
CA TRP A 580 -14.44 4.01 -21.91
C TRP A 580 -13.72 2.66 -21.97
N GLY A 581 -14.23 1.65 -21.24
CA GLY A 581 -13.72 0.28 -21.22
C GLY A 581 -13.06 -0.09 -19.89
N SER A 582 -12.80 -1.39 -19.70
CA SER A 582 -12.05 -1.89 -18.55
C SER A 582 -10.60 -1.43 -18.59
N SER A 583 -10.04 -1.16 -17.40
CA SER A 583 -8.63 -0.77 -17.20
C SER A 583 -8.19 0.61 -17.75
N ASP A 584 -9.11 1.52 -18.12
CA ASP A 584 -8.76 2.87 -18.63
C ASP A 584 -8.61 3.96 -17.54
N TYR A 585 -7.98 3.60 -16.42
CA TYR A 585 -7.60 4.54 -15.37
C TYR A 585 -6.71 5.70 -15.87
N ASN A 586 -6.04 5.56 -17.02
CA ASN A 586 -5.22 6.61 -17.60
C ASN A 586 -6.07 7.78 -18.13
N ASN A 587 -7.10 7.54 -18.96
CA ASN A 587 -8.02 8.63 -19.36
C ASN A 587 -8.69 9.25 -18.13
N TRP A 588 -9.12 8.43 -17.16
CA TRP A 588 -9.71 8.93 -15.92
C TRP A 588 -8.77 9.81 -15.10
N TYR A 589 -7.51 9.43 -14.93
CA TYR A 589 -6.55 10.25 -14.20
C TYR A 589 -6.25 11.56 -14.93
N GLY A 590 -6.19 11.53 -16.26
CA GLY A 590 -6.08 12.74 -17.07
C GLY A 590 -7.31 13.66 -16.94
N LYS A 591 -8.53 13.10 -16.82
CA LYS A 591 -9.73 13.85 -16.45
C LYS A 591 -9.55 14.48 -15.07
N ALA A 592 -9.10 13.68 -14.09
CA ALA A 592 -8.95 14.11 -12.71
C ALA A 592 -8.00 15.30 -12.62
N THR A 593 -6.74 15.16 -13.05
CA THR A 593 -5.75 16.26 -13.00
C THR A 593 -6.16 17.47 -13.83
N SER A 594 -6.81 17.28 -14.98
CA SER A 594 -7.36 18.38 -15.79
C SER A 594 -8.41 19.19 -15.04
N THR A 595 -9.36 18.52 -14.37
CA THR A 595 -10.40 19.19 -13.57
C THR A 595 -9.89 19.71 -12.22
N ILE A 596 -8.88 19.07 -11.61
CA ILE A 596 -8.18 19.58 -10.44
C ILE A 596 -7.56 20.94 -10.77
N GLY A 597 -6.73 21.02 -11.82
CA GLY A 597 -6.05 22.27 -12.15
C GLY A 597 -7.00 23.38 -12.61
N GLN A 598 -8.19 23.06 -13.14
CA GLN A 598 -9.27 24.04 -13.35
C GLN A 598 -9.79 24.60 -12.01
N ALA A 599 -10.04 23.75 -11.00
CA ALA A 599 -10.46 24.19 -9.67
C ALA A 599 -9.38 25.04 -8.97
N ILE A 600 -8.11 24.64 -9.03
CA ILE A 600 -7.00 25.44 -8.47
C ILE A 600 -6.86 26.78 -9.22
N ASN A 601 -6.94 26.80 -10.56
CA ASN A 601 -6.82 28.04 -11.33
C ASN A 601 -7.99 28.99 -11.08
N ALA A 602 -9.21 28.50 -10.87
CA ALA A 602 -10.35 29.34 -10.49
C ALA A 602 -10.11 30.13 -9.19
N VAL A 603 -9.27 29.61 -8.29
CA VAL A 603 -8.89 30.27 -7.03
C VAL A 603 -7.63 31.13 -7.17
N TYR A 604 -6.62 30.71 -7.93
CA TYR A 604 -5.33 31.42 -8.02
C TYR A 604 -5.23 32.41 -9.19
N GLY A 605 -5.90 32.13 -10.30
CA GLY A 605 -5.75 32.84 -11.57
C GLY A 605 -4.39 32.62 -12.26
N GLY A 606 -4.11 33.44 -13.27
CA GLY A 606 -2.88 33.37 -14.07
C GLY A 606 -2.92 32.27 -15.14
N ASP A 607 -1.83 32.15 -15.90
CA ASP A 607 -1.65 31.06 -16.87
C ASP A 607 -1.40 29.74 -16.13
N PRO A 608 -2.27 28.71 -16.25
CA PRO A 608 -2.16 27.48 -15.48
C PRO A 608 -0.88 26.68 -15.74
N LEU A 609 -0.22 26.87 -16.88
CA LEU A 609 1.02 26.16 -17.21
C LEU A 609 2.26 26.73 -16.51
N ALA A 610 2.25 28.02 -16.15
CA ALA A 610 3.46 28.72 -15.68
C ALA A 610 4.04 28.16 -14.37
N GLY A 611 3.24 27.47 -13.55
CA GLY A 611 3.70 26.77 -12.35
C GLY A 611 4.33 27.66 -11.25
N THR A 612 4.06 28.98 -11.31
CA THR A 612 4.63 30.03 -10.43
C THR A 612 3.77 30.38 -9.22
N LEU A 613 2.45 30.18 -9.30
CA LEU A 613 1.50 30.45 -8.20
C LEU A 613 1.11 29.18 -7.43
N TYR A 614 1.12 28.04 -8.13
CA TYR A 614 0.85 26.69 -7.66
C TYR A 614 1.41 25.72 -8.70
N ARG A 615 1.44 24.42 -8.38
CA ARG A 615 1.73 23.36 -9.34
C ARG A 615 0.67 22.26 -9.26
N VAL A 616 0.32 21.70 -10.40
CA VAL A 616 -0.56 20.53 -10.51
C VAL A 616 0.26 19.38 -11.04
N VAL A 617 0.30 18.29 -10.27
CA VAL A 617 1.23 17.18 -10.50
C VAL A 617 0.49 15.95 -11.02
N ALA A 618 0.94 15.45 -12.17
CA ALA A 618 0.54 14.17 -12.71
C ALA A 618 1.65 13.13 -12.48
N GLY A 619 1.38 12.14 -11.62
CA GLY A 619 2.27 10.99 -11.45
C GLY A 619 2.37 10.15 -12.73
N VAL A 620 3.50 9.49 -12.97
CA VAL A 620 3.72 8.51 -14.05
C VAL A 620 4.58 7.34 -13.56
N GLN A 621 4.37 6.15 -14.13
CA GLN A 621 5.01 4.92 -13.68
C GLN A 621 6.23 4.59 -14.54
N THR A 622 7.43 4.48 -13.94
CA THR A 622 8.69 4.20 -14.67
C THR A 622 8.93 2.72 -15.01
N SER A 623 8.01 1.82 -14.66
CA SER A 623 8.13 0.37 -14.91
C SER A 623 8.21 0.00 -16.40
N THR A 624 7.78 0.89 -17.29
CA THR A 624 7.94 0.79 -18.75
C THR A 624 9.37 1.08 -19.24
N GLY A 625 10.26 1.51 -18.36
CA GLY A 625 11.68 1.66 -18.59
C GLY A 625 12.05 2.65 -19.70
N LEU A 626 13.09 2.32 -20.47
CA LEU A 626 13.66 3.20 -21.50
C LEU A 626 12.80 3.30 -22.77
N SER A 627 11.73 2.51 -22.92
CA SER A 627 11.03 2.32 -24.20
C SER A 627 9.52 2.64 -24.22
N GLY A 628 8.89 3.00 -23.10
CA GLY A 628 7.42 3.07 -23.01
C GLY A 628 6.81 4.25 -22.24
N THR A 629 7.06 5.50 -22.66
CA THR A 629 6.28 6.66 -22.16
C THR A 629 4.91 6.78 -22.83
N THR A 630 4.76 6.28 -24.07
CA THR A 630 3.58 6.46 -24.92
C THR A 630 2.30 5.80 -24.38
N SER A 631 2.42 4.75 -23.55
CA SER A 631 1.29 4.16 -22.84
C SER A 631 0.62 5.13 -21.85
N SER A 632 1.33 6.15 -21.39
CA SER A 632 0.79 7.22 -20.55
C SER A 632 0.24 8.42 -21.34
N ASN A 633 0.29 8.43 -22.68
CA ASN A 633 -0.33 9.49 -23.48
C ASN A 633 -1.78 9.82 -23.08
N PRO A 634 -2.68 8.84 -22.80
CA PRO A 634 -4.05 9.16 -22.38
C PRO A 634 -4.14 9.86 -21.02
N ARG A 635 -3.09 9.81 -20.21
CA ARG A 635 -3.00 10.43 -18.89
C ARG A 635 -2.76 11.94 -18.93
N LEU A 636 -2.24 12.46 -20.05
CA LEU A 636 -2.13 13.90 -20.32
C LEU A 636 -3.13 14.35 -21.40
N ALA A 637 -3.31 13.56 -22.46
CA ALA A 637 -4.24 13.92 -23.53
C ALA A 637 -5.73 13.78 -23.12
N SER A 638 -6.06 12.79 -22.27
CA SER A 638 -7.43 12.44 -21.83
C SER A 638 -8.49 12.54 -22.94
N THR A 639 -8.21 11.95 -24.10
CA THR A 639 -9.01 12.16 -25.32
C THR A 639 -10.45 11.68 -25.16
N LYS A 640 -10.72 10.73 -24.26
CA LYS A 640 -12.09 10.30 -23.95
C LYS A 640 -12.86 11.32 -23.09
N TYR A 641 -12.19 12.01 -22.16
CA TYR A 641 -12.81 13.12 -21.43
C TYR A 641 -13.16 14.30 -22.35
N LEU A 642 -12.24 14.66 -23.26
CA LEU A 642 -12.47 15.69 -24.28
C LEU A 642 -13.61 15.33 -25.26
N GLY A 643 -13.99 14.04 -25.35
CA GLY A 643 -15.15 13.55 -26.08
C GLY A 643 -16.46 13.49 -25.28
N THR A 644 -16.48 13.92 -24.01
CA THR A 644 -17.66 13.87 -23.12
C THR A 644 -18.14 15.25 -22.68
N THR A 645 -19.44 15.37 -22.40
CA THR A 645 -20.01 16.55 -21.71
C THR A 645 -19.36 16.68 -20.32
N PRO A 646 -18.77 17.83 -19.97
CA PRO A 646 -18.12 18.01 -18.68
C PRO A 646 -19.15 18.27 -17.58
N GLN A 647 -18.73 18.09 -16.34
CA GLN A 647 -19.45 18.61 -15.18
C GLN A 647 -19.59 20.14 -15.27
N ALA A 648 -20.73 20.69 -14.83
CA ALA A 648 -20.93 22.14 -14.77
C ALA A 648 -19.81 22.82 -13.96
N GLY A 649 -19.27 23.92 -14.49
CA GLY A 649 -18.10 24.62 -13.95
C GLY A 649 -16.76 24.19 -14.57
N TYR A 650 -16.72 23.07 -15.29
CA TYR A 650 -15.51 22.54 -15.95
C TYR A 650 -15.66 22.51 -17.47
N SER A 651 -14.54 22.47 -18.19
CA SER A 651 -14.49 22.34 -19.65
C SER A 651 -13.77 21.08 -20.10
N SER A 652 -14.29 20.50 -21.19
CA SER A 652 -13.72 19.42 -22.00
C SER A 652 -13.62 19.80 -23.49
N SER A 653 -14.02 21.03 -23.87
CA SER A 653 -14.30 21.37 -25.27
C SER A 653 -13.03 21.57 -26.12
N VAL A 654 -12.98 20.89 -27.27
CA VAL A 654 -11.97 21.11 -28.31
C VAL A 654 -11.99 22.59 -28.75
N GLY A 655 -10.96 23.34 -28.37
CA GLY A 655 -10.88 24.79 -28.57
C GLY A 655 -10.21 25.50 -27.39
N VAL A 656 -10.41 25.00 -26.17
CA VAL A 656 -9.39 25.12 -25.12
C VAL A 656 -8.39 23.98 -25.37
N ALA A 657 -7.12 24.34 -25.56
CA ALA A 657 -6.09 23.37 -25.95
C ALA A 657 -5.81 22.38 -24.81
N GLU A 658 -6.37 21.18 -24.96
CA GLU A 658 -5.92 19.89 -24.41
C GLU A 658 -5.95 19.71 -22.87
N ALA A 659 -6.26 18.48 -22.42
CA ALA A 659 -6.55 18.21 -21.01
C ALA A 659 -5.34 18.50 -20.08
N TRP A 660 -4.12 18.30 -20.57
CA TRP A 660 -2.86 18.56 -19.86
C TRP A 660 -2.58 20.03 -19.57
N ARG A 661 -3.29 20.98 -20.18
CA ARG A 661 -3.01 22.43 -19.99
C ARG A 661 -3.17 22.90 -18.53
N TRP A 662 -3.82 22.09 -17.71
CA TRP A 662 -4.02 22.33 -16.28
C TRP A 662 -3.01 21.58 -15.40
N VAL A 663 -2.01 20.91 -15.99
CA VAL A 663 -0.92 20.16 -15.35
C VAL A 663 0.40 20.92 -15.58
N THR A 664 1.13 21.22 -14.51
CA THR A 664 2.42 21.93 -14.60
C THR A 664 3.61 20.99 -14.53
N THR A 665 3.42 19.85 -13.86
CA THR A 665 4.48 18.95 -13.42
C THR A 665 4.14 17.49 -13.77
N VAL A 666 5.08 16.78 -14.37
CA VAL A 666 5.06 15.31 -14.48
C VAL A 666 5.97 14.73 -13.39
N SER A 667 5.53 13.66 -12.73
CA SER A 667 6.25 13.08 -11.60
C SER A 667 6.49 11.57 -11.76
N PRO A 668 7.70 11.15 -12.20
CA PRO A 668 8.03 9.73 -12.34
C PRO A 668 8.46 9.08 -11.03
N ALA A 669 7.65 8.12 -10.52
CA ALA A 669 8.01 7.26 -9.39
C ALA A 669 9.18 6.32 -9.74
N HIS A 670 10.11 6.02 -8.83
CA HIS A 670 11.33 5.28 -9.17
C HIS A 670 11.87 4.40 -8.03
N TYR A 671 12.50 3.25 -8.33
CA TYR A 671 13.01 2.34 -7.30
C TYR A 671 14.41 1.89 -7.69
N THR A 672 15.45 2.52 -7.13
CA THR A 672 16.83 2.24 -7.53
C THR A 672 17.42 1.10 -6.73
N ALA A 673 18.31 0.35 -7.38
CA ALA A 673 18.98 -0.80 -6.80
C ALA A 673 20.40 -0.94 -7.35
N PRO A 674 21.35 -1.47 -6.58
CA PRO A 674 22.65 -1.87 -7.09
C PRO A 674 22.48 -2.84 -8.25
N GLY A 675 23.25 -2.68 -9.32
CA GLY A 675 23.16 -3.57 -10.49
C GLY A 675 23.44 -5.04 -10.16
N ALA A 676 24.11 -5.33 -9.04
CA ALA A 676 24.30 -6.67 -8.50
C ALA A 676 23.03 -7.30 -7.87
N LEU A 677 21.96 -6.54 -7.58
CA LEU A 677 20.75 -7.04 -6.90
C LEU A 677 20.18 -8.29 -7.59
N GLY A 678 19.95 -9.34 -6.80
CA GLY A 678 19.43 -10.62 -7.25
C GLY A 678 20.40 -11.44 -8.10
N GLN A 679 21.63 -10.99 -8.36
CA GLN A 679 22.64 -11.69 -9.18
C GLN A 679 23.54 -12.64 -8.36
N CYS A 680 24.39 -13.42 -9.05
CA CYS A 680 25.39 -14.28 -8.39
C CYS A 680 26.41 -13.48 -7.57
N ASN A 681 26.78 -12.28 -8.04
CA ASN A 681 27.71 -11.41 -7.33
C ASN A 681 27.14 -10.93 -5.99
N GLU A 682 25.84 -10.64 -5.88
CA GLU A 682 25.18 -10.35 -4.60
C GLU A 682 25.36 -11.51 -3.60
N VAL A 683 25.14 -12.75 -4.02
CA VAL A 683 25.30 -13.92 -3.12
C VAL A 683 26.75 -14.04 -2.63
N ARG A 684 27.74 -13.79 -3.50
CA ARG A 684 29.15 -13.74 -3.12
C ARG A 684 29.46 -12.60 -2.16
N PHE A 685 28.95 -11.40 -2.40
CA PHE A 685 29.13 -10.26 -1.48
C PHE A 685 28.45 -10.53 -0.13
N ALA A 686 27.23 -11.06 -0.11
CA ALA A 686 26.50 -11.38 1.11
C ALA A 686 27.19 -12.47 1.94
N TYR A 687 27.78 -13.48 1.28
CA TYR A 687 28.64 -14.46 1.93
C TYR A 687 29.90 -13.81 2.53
N ASN A 688 30.69 -13.11 1.71
CA ASN A 688 31.93 -12.44 2.14
C ASN A 688 31.70 -11.44 3.27
N HIS A 689 30.56 -10.75 3.23
CA HIS A 689 30.09 -9.92 4.33
C HIS A 689 29.80 -10.78 5.57
N TYR A 690 28.93 -11.78 5.47
CA TYR A 690 28.45 -12.47 6.66
C TYR A 690 29.55 -13.27 7.40
N VAL A 691 30.43 -13.97 6.68
CA VAL A 691 31.54 -14.74 7.29
C VAL A 691 32.82 -13.94 7.50
N GLY A 692 32.90 -12.73 6.94
CA GLY A 692 34.10 -11.90 6.98
C GLY A 692 34.38 -11.25 8.33
N ASP A 693 35.63 -10.84 8.52
CA ASP A 693 36.00 -9.85 9.55
C ASP A 693 35.42 -8.45 9.22
N ALA A 694 35.70 -7.46 10.06
CA ALA A 694 35.19 -6.10 9.86
C ALA A 694 35.66 -5.44 8.54
N ALA A 695 36.85 -5.80 8.04
CA ALA A 695 37.38 -5.26 6.79
C ALA A 695 36.74 -5.94 5.57
N ALA A 696 36.59 -7.28 5.61
CA ALA A 696 35.86 -8.03 4.59
C ALA A 696 34.37 -7.63 4.54
N LYS A 697 33.76 -7.33 5.69
CA LYS A 697 32.39 -6.79 5.78
C LYS A 697 32.22 -5.47 5.05
N ALA A 698 33.09 -4.50 5.31
CA ALA A 698 33.09 -3.20 4.66
C ALA A 698 33.43 -3.29 3.16
N ALA A 699 34.40 -4.14 2.79
CA ALA A 699 34.76 -4.36 1.39
C ALA A 699 33.62 -4.99 0.59
N ALA A 700 32.88 -5.94 1.18
CA ALA A 700 31.76 -6.61 0.53
C ALA A 700 30.54 -5.68 0.34
N THR A 701 30.19 -4.86 1.34
CA THR A 701 29.11 -3.87 1.20
C THR A 701 29.50 -2.76 0.23
N ALA A 702 30.73 -2.26 0.26
CA ALA A 702 31.22 -1.27 -0.70
C ALA A 702 31.24 -1.82 -2.15
N ALA A 703 31.68 -3.06 -2.35
CA ALA A 703 31.70 -3.71 -3.68
C ALA A 703 30.29 -4.08 -4.20
N TYR A 704 29.33 -4.28 -3.30
CA TYR A 704 27.92 -4.38 -3.68
C TYR A 704 27.39 -3.01 -4.14
N MET A 705 27.65 -1.96 -3.35
CA MET A 705 27.13 -0.61 -3.57
C MET A 705 27.74 0.13 -4.75
N SER A 706 29.02 -0.11 -5.09
CA SER A 706 29.62 0.46 -6.30
C SER A 706 28.91 0.02 -7.60
N SER A 707 28.15 -1.09 -7.59
CA SER A 707 27.33 -1.51 -8.72
C SER A 707 26.08 -0.64 -8.97
N LEU A 708 25.79 0.34 -8.10
CA LEU A 708 24.66 1.28 -8.21
C LEU A 708 24.90 2.43 -9.20
N VAL A 709 26.15 2.93 -9.30
CA VAL A 709 26.50 4.13 -10.07
C VAL A 709 26.87 3.84 -11.53
N GLY A 710 27.49 2.71 -11.84
CA GLY A 710 27.84 2.33 -13.22
C GLY A 710 29.21 1.66 -13.35
N GLY A 711 29.52 1.12 -14.54
CA GLY A 711 30.86 0.71 -14.92
C GLY A 711 31.66 1.87 -15.50
N GLY A 712 32.99 1.75 -15.47
CA GLY A 712 33.93 2.80 -15.91
C GLY A 712 33.88 3.15 -17.41
N PRO A 713 34.67 4.16 -17.83
CA PRO A 713 34.70 4.63 -19.20
C PRO A 713 35.21 3.57 -20.18
N CYS A 714 34.54 3.48 -21.32
CA CYS A 714 34.76 2.47 -22.36
C CYS A 714 35.20 3.11 -23.69
N THR A 715 36.28 2.58 -24.26
CA THR A 715 36.79 2.93 -25.59
C THR A 715 36.42 1.86 -26.60
N PHE A 716 35.76 2.27 -27.68
CA PHE A 716 35.36 1.41 -28.80
C PHE A 716 36.25 1.70 -30.02
N THR A 717 36.78 0.65 -30.64
CA THR A 717 37.62 0.76 -31.84
C THR A 717 36.81 0.31 -33.07
N ASN A 718 36.81 1.12 -34.13
CA ASN A 718 36.15 0.77 -35.40
C ASN A 718 36.69 -0.57 -35.94
N GLY A 719 35.78 -1.48 -36.30
CA GLY A 719 36.09 -2.85 -36.77
C GLY A 719 36.41 -3.84 -35.64
N SER A 720 36.41 -3.42 -34.37
CA SER A 720 36.66 -4.29 -33.21
C SER A 720 35.38 -4.86 -32.63
N LYS A 721 35.46 -6.10 -32.12
CA LYS A 721 34.49 -6.65 -31.16
C LYS A 721 34.88 -6.31 -29.72
N THR A 722 36.19 -6.29 -29.45
CA THR A 722 36.76 -5.97 -28.14
C THR A 722 36.64 -4.48 -27.87
N ILE A 723 36.09 -4.17 -26.70
CA ILE A 723 35.88 -2.85 -26.12
C ILE A 723 36.82 -2.79 -24.90
N SER A 724 37.61 -1.72 -24.78
CA SER A 724 38.43 -1.53 -23.59
C SER A 724 37.67 -0.70 -22.57
N CYS A 725 37.46 -1.26 -21.37
CA CYS A 725 36.80 -0.60 -20.25
C CYS A 725 37.64 -0.88 -18.98
N PRO A 726 38.67 -0.08 -18.69
CA PRO A 726 39.59 -0.36 -17.58
C PRO A 726 38.88 -0.50 -16.22
N GLY A 727 39.23 -1.53 -15.47
CA GLY A 727 38.68 -1.82 -14.14
C GLY A 727 37.16 -1.98 -14.09
N HIS A 728 36.50 -2.46 -15.16
CA HIS A 728 35.05 -2.33 -15.34
C HIS A 728 34.16 -2.96 -14.26
N GLY A 729 34.67 -3.90 -13.44
CA GLY A 729 33.90 -4.58 -12.38
C GLY A 729 32.77 -5.52 -12.86
N LEU A 730 32.47 -5.51 -14.16
CA LEU A 730 31.47 -6.33 -14.81
C LEU A 730 31.77 -7.85 -14.74
N SER A 731 30.88 -8.67 -15.28
CA SER A 731 31.00 -10.13 -15.37
C SER A 731 30.44 -10.65 -16.70
N VAL A 732 30.91 -11.80 -17.18
CA VAL A 732 30.40 -12.45 -18.39
C VAL A 732 28.89 -12.73 -18.27
N ASN A 733 28.16 -12.56 -19.37
CA ASN A 733 26.70 -12.60 -19.49
C ASN A 733 25.94 -11.60 -18.59
N GLN A 734 26.62 -10.62 -17.97
CA GLN A 734 25.95 -9.54 -17.26
C GLN A 734 25.16 -8.67 -18.24
N LEU A 735 23.91 -8.37 -17.89
CA LEU A 735 23.09 -7.39 -18.58
C LEU A 735 23.69 -5.99 -18.37
N VAL A 736 23.95 -5.27 -19.44
CA VAL A 736 24.43 -3.89 -19.45
C VAL A 736 23.72 -3.08 -20.53
N PHE A 737 23.69 -1.77 -20.39
CA PHE A 737 23.39 -0.84 -21.48
C PHE A 737 24.53 0.18 -21.61
N MET A 738 24.72 0.73 -22.81
CA MET A 738 25.66 1.84 -22.97
C MET A 738 25.01 3.16 -22.60
N THR A 739 25.80 4.00 -21.96
CA THR A 739 25.61 5.45 -21.94
C THR A 739 26.72 6.12 -22.77
N THR A 740 26.47 7.31 -23.28
CA THR A 740 27.46 8.10 -24.04
C THR A 740 27.23 9.59 -23.89
N GLY A 741 28.32 10.37 -23.91
CA GLY A 741 28.30 11.82 -24.06
C GLY A 741 28.22 12.32 -25.50
N GLY A 742 28.10 11.44 -26.50
CA GLY A 742 28.04 11.81 -27.92
C GLY A 742 27.25 10.81 -28.75
N THR A 743 27.79 10.42 -29.91
CA THR A 743 27.20 9.38 -30.76
C THR A 743 27.76 8.01 -30.41
N LEU A 744 26.90 6.99 -30.23
CA LEU A 744 27.41 5.63 -30.05
C LEU A 744 28.11 5.11 -31.32
N PRO A 745 29.03 4.14 -31.16
CA PRO A 745 29.48 3.26 -32.23
C PRO A 745 28.32 2.71 -33.07
N THR A 746 28.47 2.62 -34.39
CA THR A 746 27.47 1.97 -35.23
C THR A 746 27.43 0.46 -34.94
N ASN A 747 26.25 -0.14 -35.18
CA ASN A 747 25.82 -1.46 -34.66
C ASN A 747 25.47 -1.49 -33.15
N PHE A 748 25.66 -0.38 -32.44
CA PHE A 748 25.26 -0.22 -31.04
C PHE A 748 24.22 0.91 -30.89
N SER A 749 23.24 0.69 -30.02
CA SER A 749 22.04 1.52 -29.86
C SER A 749 21.89 2.01 -28.42
N ASN A 750 21.48 3.27 -28.25
CA ASN A 750 21.51 3.92 -26.93
C ASN A 750 20.36 3.42 -26.05
N GLY A 751 20.67 2.65 -25.00
CA GLY A 751 19.66 2.04 -24.10
C GLY A 751 19.04 0.76 -24.62
N GLU A 752 19.51 0.25 -25.75
CA GLU A 752 19.34 -1.17 -26.07
C GLU A 752 20.11 -1.99 -25.02
N LEU A 753 19.57 -3.15 -24.65
CA LEU A 753 20.18 -4.04 -23.66
C LEU A 753 21.16 -5.00 -24.34
N TYR A 754 22.33 -5.14 -23.73
CA TYR A 754 23.41 -6.00 -24.19
C TYR A 754 23.87 -6.94 -23.08
N TYR A 755 24.49 -8.04 -23.48
CA TYR A 755 25.10 -9.00 -22.59
C TYR A 755 26.61 -8.99 -22.81
N VAL A 756 27.37 -8.93 -21.71
CA VAL A 756 28.83 -9.01 -21.75
C VAL A 756 29.27 -10.36 -22.32
N GLY A 757 30.03 -10.35 -23.41
CA GLY A 757 30.52 -11.55 -24.09
C GLY A 757 31.60 -12.28 -23.30
N ALA A 758 31.67 -13.61 -23.47
CA ALA A 758 32.70 -14.45 -22.85
C ALA A 758 34.07 -14.34 -23.52
N SER A 759 34.10 -14.02 -24.82
CA SER A 759 35.33 -13.83 -25.59
C SER A 759 36.04 -12.54 -25.18
N ASN A 760 37.37 -12.60 -25.03
CA ASN A 760 38.24 -11.45 -24.72
C ASN A 760 37.87 -10.66 -23.44
N PHE A 761 37.12 -11.29 -22.53
CA PHE A 761 36.78 -10.76 -21.21
C PHE A 761 37.98 -10.81 -20.25
N THR A 762 38.36 -9.67 -19.68
CA THR A 762 39.45 -9.52 -18.71
C THR A 762 39.02 -8.61 -17.54
N ALA A 763 39.95 -7.90 -16.89
CA ALA A 763 39.62 -6.82 -15.97
C ALA A 763 39.36 -5.47 -16.69
N ASP A 764 39.89 -5.32 -17.91
CA ASP A 764 40.01 -4.05 -18.64
C ASP A 764 39.45 -4.12 -20.08
N SER A 765 38.90 -5.27 -20.48
CA SER A 765 38.38 -5.51 -21.83
C SER A 765 37.22 -6.51 -21.82
N LEU A 766 36.28 -6.33 -22.74
CA LEU A 766 35.16 -7.24 -22.95
C LEU A 766 34.63 -7.16 -24.40
N GLU A 767 33.64 -7.98 -24.71
CA GLU A 767 32.81 -7.86 -25.92
C GLU A 767 31.33 -7.74 -25.52
N LEU A 768 30.42 -7.47 -26.46
CA LEU A 768 28.97 -7.36 -26.21
C LEU A 768 28.15 -8.14 -27.23
N ALA A 769 27.02 -8.73 -26.82
CA ALA A 769 26.04 -9.40 -27.68
C ALA A 769 24.60 -8.93 -27.36
N THR A 770 23.64 -9.10 -28.27
CA THR A 770 22.22 -8.80 -28.01
C THR A 770 21.48 -9.91 -27.24
N THR A 771 22.11 -11.07 -27.03
CA THR A 771 21.56 -12.20 -26.26
C THR A 771 22.62 -12.84 -25.38
N VAL A 772 22.20 -13.50 -24.28
CA VAL A 772 23.09 -14.32 -23.43
C VAL A 772 23.80 -15.37 -24.29
N GLY A 773 25.14 -15.45 -24.20
CA GLY A 773 25.96 -16.35 -25.02
C GLY A 773 25.91 -16.10 -26.54
N GLY A 774 25.32 -14.98 -26.99
CA GLY A 774 25.13 -14.66 -28.40
C GLY A 774 26.42 -14.28 -29.14
N THR A 775 26.32 -14.18 -30.47
CA THR A 775 27.43 -13.69 -31.31
C THR A 775 27.77 -12.26 -30.94
N THR A 776 29.04 -12.00 -30.62
CA THR A 776 29.49 -10.67 -30.21
C THR A 776 29.48 -9.67 -31.37
N ILE A 777 29.09 -8.44 -31.09
CA ILE A 777 28.85 -7.36 -32.04
C ILE A 777 30.16 -6.66 -32.36
N THR A 778 30.44 -6.44 -33.64
CA THR A 778 31.56 -5.61 -34.09
C THR A 778 31.12 -4.15 -34.14
N ALA A 779 31.86 -3.26 -33.50
CA ALA A 779 31.67 -1.81 -33.58
C ALA A 779 31.96 -1.32 -35.01
N GLY A 780 30.95 -0.79 -35.71
CA GLY A 780 31.09 -0.27 -37.08
C GLY A 780 31.72 1.13 -37.17
N SER A 781 32.02 1.73 -36.02
CA SER A 781 32.73 3.00 -35.85
C SER A 781 33.21 3.11 -34.39
N ALA A 782 33.97 4.16 -34.04
CA ALA A 782 34.36 4.43 -32.65
C ALA A 782 33.31 5.24 -31.84
N GLY A 783 32.24 5.68 -32.50
CA GLY A 783 31.34 6.71 -31.95
C GLY A 783 32.04 8.06 -31.75
N SER A 784 31.50 8.88 -30.84
CA SER A 784 32.09 10.12 -30.35
C SER A 784 31.68 10.39 -28.90
N GLY A 785 32.49 11.16 -28.17
CA GLY A 785 32.33 11.37 -26.72
C GLY A 785 32.81 10.19 -25.87
N THR A 786 32.67 10.31 -24.55
CA THR A 786 32.95 9.22 -23.60
C THR A 786 31.78 8.25 -23.59
N HIS A 787 32.04 6.95 -23.75
CA HIS A 787 31.06 5.88 -23.56
C HIS A 787 31.28 5.21 -22.21
N ALA A 788 30.26 4.58 -21.64
CA ALA A 788 30.39 3.74 -20.44
C ALA A 788 29.38 2.57 -20.49
N LEU A 789 29.67 1.49 -19.77
CA LEU A 789 28.80 0.31 -19.68
C LEU A 789 28.21 0.18 -18.29
N THR A 790 26.90 0.42 -18.20
CA THR A 790 26.18 0.45 -16.93
C THR A 790 25.54 -0.90 -16.64
N PRO A 791 25.78 -1.51 -15.46
CA PRO A 791 25.07 -2.68 -14.97
C PRO A 791 23.54 -2.55 -14.97
N GLY A 792 22.88 -3.58 -15.50
CA GLY A 792 21.50 -3.93 -15.19
C GLY A 792 20.42 -2.90 -15.57
N ILE A 793 19.27 -3.09 -14.95
CA ILE A 793 18.18 -2.12 -14.85
C ILE A 793 18.14 -1.59 -13.42
N TYR A 794 17.51 -0.43 -13.22
CA TYR A 794 17.33 0.24 -11.91
C TYR A 794 18.57 0.91 -11.28
N THR A 795 19.69 1.02 -11.98
CA THR A 795 20.88 1.78 -11.54
C THR A 795 20.73 3.29 -11.76
N GLN A 796 21.66 4.10 -11.22
CA GLN A 796 21.64 5.57 -11.34
C GLN A 796 21.57 6.09 -12.80
N PRO A 797 22.39 5.59 -13.76
CA PRO A 797 22.39 6.10 -15.13
C PRO A 797 21.14 5.65 -15.90
N TYR A 798 20.53 4.53 -15.48
CA TYR A 798 19.27 4.04 -16.02
C TYR A 798 18.16 5.03 -15.67
N TYR A 799 18.01 5.38 -14.39
CA TYR A 799 16.95 6.29 -13.95
C TYR A 799 17.14 7.73 -14.41
N SER A 800 18.37 8.24 -14.39
CA SER A 800 18.70 9.57 -14.94
C SER A 800 18.24 9.71 -16.40
N ARG A 801 18.35 8.64 -17.20
CA ARG A 801 17.87 8.63 -18.58
C ARG A 801 16.39 8.30 -18.74
N VAL A 802 15.81 7.44 -17.91
CA VAL A 802 14.35 7.24 -17.87
C VAL A 802 13.65 8.57 -17.60
N PHE A 803 14.15 9.39 -16.66
CA PHE A 803 13.62 10.72 -16.41
C PHE A 803 13.82 11.68 -17.58
N LYS A 804 14.95 11.63 -18.30
CA LYS A 804 15.10 12.40 -19.54
C LYS A 804 14.05 11.99 -20.58
N ASN A 805 13.77 10.69 -20.76
CA ASN A 805 12.72 10.23 -21.66
C ASN A 805 11.33 10.73 -21.22
N TRP A 806 11.05 10.81 -19.91
CA TRP A 806 9.84 11.42 -19.37
C TRP A 806 9.78 12.95 -19.56
N ALA A 807 10.91 13.65 -19.47
CA ALA A 807 10.99 15.08 -19.78
C ALA A 807 10.75 15.36 -21.27
N ASP A 808 11.37 14.58 -22.16
CA ASP A 808 11.19 14.66 -23.62
C ASP A 808 9.72 14.41 -24.00
N TRP A 809 9.06 13.46 -23.34
CA TRP A 809 7.63 13.18 -23.48
C TRP A 809 6.74 14.31 -22.95
N ALA A 810 7.02 14.81 -21.74
CA ALA A 810 6.25 15.86 -21.10
C ALA A 810 6.39 17.21 -21.83
N ALA A 811 7.56 17.52 -22.39
CA ALA A 811 7.76 18.68 -23.26
C ALA A 811 6.92 18.60 -24.56
N GLY A 812 6.67 17.39 -25.07
CA GLY A 812 5.73 17.15 -26.17
C GLY A 812 4.27 17.52 -25.83
N PHE A 813 3.94 17.60 -24.55
CA PHE A 813 2.68 18.10 -24.00
C PHE A 813 2.86 19.45 -23.28
N GLY A 814 3.85 20.29 -23.66
CA GLY A 814 3.99 21.66 -23.15
C GLY A 814 4.21 21.82 -21.64
N ILE A 815 4.49 20.73 -20.91
CA ILE A 815 4.73 20.72 -19.46
C ILE A 815 6.01 21.50 -19.13
N GLN A 816 6.05 22.13 -17.95
CA GLN A 816 7.19 22.98 -17.54
C GLN A 816 8.13 22.30 -16.53
N TYR A 817 7.65 21.32 -15.75
CA TYR A 817 8.43 20.73 -14.66
C TYR A 817 8.41 19.20 -14.63
N LEU A 818 9.53 18.62 -14.17
CA LEU A 818 9.63 17.22 -13.80
C LEU A 818 10.17 17.12 -12.36
N GLU A 819 9.34 16.65 -11.44
CA GLU A 819 9.64 16.53 -10.00
C GLU A 819 9.43 15.05 -9.62
N PRO A 820 10.46 14.17 -9.63
CA PRO A 820 10.29 12.73 -9.41
C PRO A 820 9.90 12.43 -7.96
N TYR A 821 8.65 12.05 -7.69
CA TYR A 821 8.23 11.58 -6.37
C TYR A 821 8.64 10.13 -6.12
N GLU A 822 8.43 9.67 -4.88
CA GLU A 822 8.55 8.27 -4.43
C GLU A 822 9.68 7.49 -5.09
N GLY A 823 10.91 7.73 -4.60
CA GLY A 823 12.01 6.85 -4.93
C GLY A 823 13.28 7.09 -4.17
N GLY A 824 14.34 6.42 -4.62
CA GLY A 824 15.59 6.27 -3.90
C GLY A 824 16.00 4.80 -3.84
N TYR A 825 16.90 4.48 -2.90
CA TYR A 825 17.45 3.14 -2.72
C TYR A 825 16.40 2.17 -2.14
N GLY A 826 16.02 1.15 -2.92
CA GLY A 826 14.77 0.40 -2.73
C GLY A 826 14.87 -1.11 -2.95
N GLU A 827 15.79 -1.78 -2.26
CA GLU A 827 15.98 -3.25 -2.38
C GLU A 827 14.91 -4.10 -1.67
N GLY A 828 14.01 -3.45 -0.93
CA GLY A 828 13.24 -4.04 0.14
C GLY A 828 12.06 -4.94 -0.23
N GLY A 829 11.53 -4.86 -1.45
CA GLY A 829 10.29 -5.60 -1.76
C GLY A 829 9.91 -5.81 -3.22
N GLN A 830 10.86 -5.77 -4.16
CA GLN A 830 10.69 -6.51 -5.42
C GLN A 830 10.87 -8.02 -5.18
N ALA A 831 9.80 -8.67 -4.72
CA ALA A 831 9.48 -10.09 -4.92
C ALA A 831 10.47 -11.20 -4.45
N PHE A 832 11.49 -10.93 -3.62
CA PHE A 832 12.40 -11.99 -3.12
C PHE A 832 12.15 -12.47 -1.68
N ASP A 833 11.46 -11.68 -0.85
CA ASP A 833 11.20 -11.99 0.58
C ASP A 833 9.89 -12.77 0.83
N SER A 834 9.10 -13.06 -0.22
CA SER A 834 7.97 -13.97 -0.06
C SER A 834 8.47 -15.36 0.37
N THR A 835 7.83 -15.96 1.37
CA THR A 835 8.24 -17.18 2.10
C THR A 835 8.35 -18.47 1.29
N ASN A 836 8.23 -18.40 -0.04
CA ASN A 836 8.30 -19.51 -0.99
C ASN A 836 9.65 -19.59 -1.75
N SER A 837 10.65 -18.78 -1.38
CA SER A 837 12.02 -18.90 -1.91
C SER A 837 12.65 -20.25 -1.50
N VAL A 838 12.74 -21.18 -2.47
CA VAL A 838 13.00 -22.61 -2.28
C VAL A 838 14.22 -22.92 -1.40
N THR A 839 14.02 -23.68 -0.33
CA THR A 839 15.06 -24.33 0.45
C THR A 839 15.30 -25.77 -0.03
N SER A 840 16.55 -26.13 -0.29
CA SER A 840 16.98 -27.52 -0.57
C SER A 840 18.41 -27.68 -0.08
N VAL A 841 18.75 -28.90 0.37
CA VAL A 841 19.99 -29.16 1.13
C VAL A 841 20.83 -30.21 0.40
N ILE A 842 22.13 -29.94 0.24
CA ILE A 842 23.09 -30.89 -0.35
C ILE A 842 23.78 -31.67 0.77
N THR A 843 23.67 -33.01 0.73
CA THR A 843 24.21 -33.95 1.74
C THR A 843 25.73 -34.11 1.70
N GLY A 844 26.40 -33.63 0.64
CA GLY A 844 27.86 -33.59 0.51
C GLY A 844 28.33 -33.67 -0.94
N ALA A 845 29.48 -33.06 -1.24
CA ALA A 845 30.15 -33.10 -2.54
C ALA A 845 31.67 -32.89 -2.35
N THR A 846 32.51 -33.57 -3.12
CA THR A 846 33.96 -33.33 -3.18
C THR A 846 34.51 -33.61 -4.58
N ASN A 847 35.73 -33.16 -4.90
CA ASN A 847 36.40 -33.47 -6.17
C ASN A 847 36.67 -34.99 -6.41
N ALA A 848 36.33 -35.87 -5.45
CA ALA A 848 36.50 -37.31 -5.55
C ALA A 848 35.18 -38.12 -5.52
N ALA A 849 34.01 -37.47 -5.39
CA ALA A 849 32.73 -38.17 -5.29
C ALA A 849 31.53 -37.32 -5.77
N ASN A 850 30.62 -37.98 -6.49
CA ASN A 850 29.31 -37.43 -6.88
C ASN A 850 28.48 -37.02 -5.65
N CYS A 851 27.54 -36.10 -5.86
CA CYS A 851 26.64 -35.60 -4.82
C CYS A 851 25.22 -36.15 -4.99
N VAL A 852 24.43 -36.16 -3.91
CA VAL A 852 22.99 -36.48 -3.94
C VAL A 852 22.20 -35.19 -3.74
N PHE A 853 21.20 -34.96 -4.61
CA PHE A 853 20.28 -33.83 -4.48
C PHE A 853 18.99 -34.28 -3.77
N THR A 854 18.72 -33.78 -2.56
CA THR A 854 17.42 -33.93 -1.91
C THR A 854 16.64 -32.62 -2.02
N ILE A 855 15.60 -32.63 -2.87
CA ILE A 855 14.72 -31.49 -3.10
C ILE A 855 13.55 -31.61 -2.12
N SER A 856 13.40 -30.62 -1.24
CA SER A 856 12.56 -30.73 -0.03
C SER A 856 11.05 -30.84 -0.28
N THR A 857 10.58 -30.40 -1.44
CA THR A 857 9.15 -30.36 -1.80
C THR A 857 8.93 -30.76 -3.26
N THR A 858 7.84 -31.50 -3.53
CA THR A 858 7.53 -32.06 -4.85
C THR A 858 6.74 -31.14 -5.77
N ASN A 859 6.12 -30.08 -5.24
CA ASN A 859 5.24 -29.18 -6.00
C ASN A 859 5.51 -27.70 -5.66
N ASN A 860 6.02 -26.92 -6.62
CA ASN A 860 5.80 -25.47 -6.65
C ASN A 860 6.08 -24.86 -8.05
N GLN A 861 5.06 -24.32 -8.70
CA GLN A 861 5.19 -23.59 -9.97
C GLN A 861 5.40 -22.09 -9.73
N SER A 862 6.62 -21.67 -9.40
CA SER A 862 6.92 -20.25 -9.13
C SER A 862 8.25 -19.72 -9.70
N ILE A 863 8.87 -20.42 -10.65
CA ILE A 863 9.85 -19.80 -11.56
C ILE A 863 9.08 -18.98 -12.61
N ARG A 864 8.56 -17.80 -12.24
CA ARG A 864 7.89 -16.90 -13.19
C ARG A 864 8.90 -16.13 -14.05
N ALA A 865 9.27 -16.80 -15.14
CA ALA A 865 9.48 -16.29 -16.49
C ALA A 865 10.16 -14.91 -16.70
N VAL A 866 11.38 -14.97 -17.25
CA VAL A 866 11.95 -14.02 -18.25
C VAL A 866 12.32 -12.62 -17.72
N GLN A 867 13.55 -12.10 -17.86
CA GLN A 867 14.64 -12.47 -18.80
C GLN A 867 15.89 -13.10 -18.15
N GLN A 868 16.24 -14.26 -18.70
CA GLN A 868 17.59 -14.82 -18.94
C GLN A 868 18.75 -14.55 -17.94
N ARG A 869 19.13 -15.61 -17.22
CA ARG A 869 20.53 -15.88 -16.79
C ARG A 869 20.78 -17.39 -16.75
N ASN A 870 21.97 -17.83 -17.14
CA ASN A 870 22.66 -19.03 -16.64
C ASN A 870 24.12 -19.14 -17.14
N ALA A 871 24.95 -19.79 -16.32
CA ALA A 871 26.13 -20.63 -16.64
C ALA A 871 27.57 -20.10 -16.33
N LEU A 872 28.30 -20.94 -15.56
CA LEU A 872 29.77 -21.09 -15.35
C LEU A 872 30.50 -20.05 -14.44
N GLY A 873 31.39 -20.40 -13.47
CA GLY A 873 31.80 -21.72 -12.87
C GLY A 873 33.04 -21.63 -11.90
N ASN A 874 33.22 -22.62 -10.95
CA ASN A 874 34.48 -23.16 -10.29
C ASN A 874 34.84 -23.03 -8.72
N VAL A 875 35.24 -24.18 -8.05
CA VAL A 875 35.71 -24.61 -6.64
C VAL A 875 35.40 -23.76 -5.41
N ALA A 876 35.24 -24.31 -4.18
CA ALA A 876 35.41 -25.69 -3.64
C ALA A 876 34.51 -25.86 -2.43
N THR A 877 34.06 -27.08 -2.12
CA THR A 877 32.94 -27.23 -1.17
C THR A 877 33.09 -28.30 -0.10
N VAL A 878 32.40 -28.06 1.01
CA VAL A 878 32.20 -28.97 2.15
C VAL A 878 30.70 -29.08 2.42
N ALA A 879 30.24 -30.15 3.09
CA ALA A 879 28.82 -30.52 3.17
C ALA A 879 27.93 -29.58 4.00
N GLY A 880 26.62 -29.53 3.67
CA GLY A 880 25.59 -28.78 4.42
C GLY A 880 25.00 -27.55 3.70
N MET A 881 24.92 -27.58 2.36
CA MET A 881 24.74 -26.37 1.53
C MET A 881 23.30 -26.10 1.06
N PHE A 882 23.01 -24.83 0.72
CA PHE A 882 21.77 -24.36 0.08
C PHE A 882 21.90 -24.19 -1.46
N LEU A 883 20.78 -24.01 -2.16
CA LEU A 883 20.67 -23.99 -3.62
C LEU A 883 19.77 -22.85 -4.15
N ARG A 884 20.13 -22.26 -5.30
CA ARG A 884 19.24 -21.42 -6.14
C ARG A 884 19.35 -21.86 -7.59
N LEU A 885 18.24 -22.24 -8.21
CA LEU A 885 18.17 -22.66 -9.62
C LEU A 885 17.52 -21.56 -10.47
N SER A 886 17.98 -21.39 -11.71
CA SER A 886 17.43 -20.44 -12.68
C SER A 886 17.41 -21.02 -14.10
N GLY A 887 16.66 -20.38 -15.01
CA GLY A 887 16.78 -20.58 -16.46
C GLY A 887 16.41 -21.98 -16.99
N LEU A 888 15.45 -22.66 -16.36
CA LEU A 888 15.10 -24.06 -16.68
C LEU A 888 13.59 -24.25 -16.92
N THR A 889 13.26 -25.09 -17.90
CA THR A 889 11.91 -25.56 -18.22
C THR A 889 11.90 -27.09 -18.32
N GLY A 890 11.29 -27.75 -17.34
CA GLY A 890 11.21 -29.21 -17.25
C GLY A 890 10.60 -29.68 -15.93
N ASN A 891 10.30 -30.98 -15.80
CA ASN A 891 9.79 -31.53 -14.54
C ASN A 891 10.92 -31.94 -13.60
N PHE A 892 11.11 -31.17 -12.53
CA PHE A 892 12.14 -31.43 -11.51
C PHE A 892 11.86 -32.63 -10.60
N SER A 893 10.63 -33.19 -10.58
CA SER A 893 10.29 -34.28 -9.67
C SER A 893 11.15 -35.54 -9.88
N GLY A 894 11.68 -35.74 -11.10
CA GLY A 894 12.56 -36.87 -11.43
C GLY A 894 13.95 -36.81 -10.78
N PHE A 895 14.42 -35.62 -10.40
CA PHE A 895 15.76 -35.41 -9.83
C PHE A 895 15.81 -35.54 -8.30
N ASN A 896 14.68 -35.75 -7.63
CA ASN A 896 14.66 -35.85 -6.17
C ASN A 896 15.32 -37.15 -5.69
N ASN A 897 16.29 -37.02 -4.77
CA ASN A 897 17.19 -38.08 -4.29
C ASN A 897 18.04 -38.74 -5.39
N GLN A 898 18.25 -38.08 -6.54
CA GLN A 898 19.16 -38.57 -7.57
C GLN A 898 20.61 -38.16 -7.32
N VAL A 899 21.52 -38.99 -7.83
CA VAL A 899 22.97 -38.72 -7.86
C VAL A 899 23.28 -37.83 -9.06
N VAL A 900 24.05 -36.76 -8.84
CA VAL A 900 24.47 -35.83 -9.89
C VAL A 900 25.99 -35.67 -9.87
N THR A 901 26.57 -35.70 -11.08
CA THR A 901 28.01 -35.60 -11.33
C THR A 901 28.50 -34.16 -11.21
N VAL A 902 29.57 -33.95 -10.45
CA VAL A 902 30.30 -32.68 -10.39
C VAL A 902 31.23 -32.59 -11.60
N ALA A 903 31.12 -31.50 -12.36
CA ALA A 903 31.78 -31.32 -13.66
C ALA A 903 33.06 -30.46 -13.58
N SER A 904 33.03 -29.32 -12.88
CA SER A 904 34.20 -28.42 -12.82
C SER A 904 34.28 -27.61 -11.54
N VAL A 905 35.53 -27.36 -11.14
CA VAL A 905 35.87 -26.89 -9.80
C VAL A 905 37.34 -26.34 -9.82
N SER A 906 37.60 -25.03 -9.58
CA SER A 906 38.91 -24.30 -9.63
C SER A 906 38.88 -22.95 -8.84
N ALA A 907 40.04 -22.34 -8.48
CA ALA A 907 40.73 -22.32 -7.16
C ALA A 907 40.14 -21.88 -5.77
N ASP A 908 39.13 -21.01 -5.59
CA ASP A 908 39.03 -20.24 -4.32
C ASP A 908 38.37 -20.90 -3.08
N GLY A 909 37.47 -21.88 -3.23
CA GLY A 909 36.74 -22.42 -2.08
C GLY A 909 35.30 -21.89 -1.92
N THR A 910 34.63 -21.49 -3.01
CA THR A 910 33.25 -20.98 -2.97
C THR A 910 32.23 -21.62 -3.93
N GLN A 911 32.60 -22.20 -5.09
CA GLN A 911 31.65 -22.63 -6.13
C GLN A 911 31.73 -24.13 -6.54
N ILE A 912 30.69 -24.63 -7.22
CA ILE A 912 30.65 -25.95 -7.89
C ILE A 912 30.06 -25.76 -9.28
N THR A 913 30.52 -26.51 -10.29
CA THR A 913 29.84 -26.71 -11.58
C THR A 913 29.35 -28.16 -11.71
N THR A 914 28.12 -28.39 -12.20
CA THR A 914 27.57 -29.73 -12.51
C THR A 914 26.98 -29.75 -13.93
N ASP A 915 26.82 -30.94 -14.53
CA ASP A 915 26.05 -31.13 -15.76
C ASP A 915 24.89 -32.12 -15.52
N LEU A 916 23.65 -31.62 -15.53
CA LEU A 916 22.45 -32.44 -15.32
C LEU A 916 22.12 -33.36 -16.49
N ASP A 917 22.48 -33.04 -17.73
CA ASP A 917 22.13 -33.87 -18.89
C ASP A 917 22.90 -35.20 -18.87
N THR A 918 24.11 -35.18 -18.29
CA THR A 918 24.95 -36.39 -18.11
C THR A 918 24.47 -37.32 -16.97
N SER A 919 23.51 -36.90 -16.13
CA SER A 919 23.05 -37.67 -14.97
C SER A 919 22.12 -38.85 -15.30
N GLY A 920 21.72 -39.01 -16.57
CA GLY A 920 20.91 -40.14 -17.04
C GLY A 920 19.39 -40.02 -16.80
N VAL A 921 18.91 -38.93 -16.19
CA VAL A 921 17.48 -38.71 -15.87
C VAL A 921 16.70 -38.08 -17.04
N GLY A 922 17.40 -37.65 -18.10
CA GLY A 922 16.83 -37.03 -19.31
C GLY A 922 17.39 -35.63 -19.56
N ALA A 923 17.59 -35.28 -20.83
CA ALA A 923 18.23 -34.03 -21.23
C ALA A 923 17.27 -32.82 -21.19
N PHE A 924 17.74 -31.69 -20.69
CA PHE A 924 17.07 -30.40 -20.79
C PHE A 924 17.28 -29.77 -22.18
N SER A 925 16.31 -28.98 -22.62
CA SER A 925 16.30 -28.37 -23.97
C SER A 925 17.28 -27.19 -24.16
N GLY A 926 18.14 -26.90 -23.17
CA GLY A 926 19.05 -25.74 -23.17
C GLY A 926 20.49 -26.01 -22.71
N GLY A 927 20.85 -27.27 -22.42
CA GLY A 927 22.17 -27.64 -21.88
C GLY A 927 22.24 -27.54 -20.35
N GLY A 928 22.63 -28.65 -19.72
CA GLY A 928 22.51 -28.88 -18.27
C GLY A 928 23.60 -28.32 -17.37
N THR A 929 24.39 -27.32 -17.78
CA THR A 929 25.58 -26.87 -17.00
C THR A 929 25.31 -25.68 -16.07
N PHE A 930 25.46 -25.87 -14.75
CA PHE A 930 25.11 -24.87 -13.71
C PHE A 930 26.26 -24.47 -12.80
N THR A 931 26.07 -23.43 -11.95
CA THR A 931 27.07 -22.97 -10.97
C THR A 931 26.45 -22.54 -9.65
N TYR A 932 27.06 -22.95 -8.53
CA TYR A 932 26.53 -22.83 -7.16
C TYR A 932 27.48 -22.05 -6.25
N PHE A 933 27.05 -21.65 -5.04
CA PHE A 933 27.86 -20.91 -4.05
C PHE A 933 27.72 -21.50 -2.62
N LEU A 934 28.69 -21.22 -1.73
CA LEU A 934 28.89 -21.93 -0.45
C LEU A 934 28.31 -21.27 0.82
N ASN A 935 28.30 -22.06 1.90
CA ASN A 935 28.31 -21.62 3.29
C ASN A 935 29.10 -22.63 4.17
N LEU A 936 29.99 -22.16 5.04
CA LEU A 936 30.73 -22.98 6.03
C LEU A 936 30.13 -22.94 7.46
N ALA A 937 29.23 -22.00 7.73
CA ALA A 937 28.53 -21.87 9.03
C ALA A 937 27.21 -22.66 8.99
N ALA A 938 27.25 -23.92 9.44
CA ALA A 938 26.19 -24.93 9.29
C ALA A 938 24.90 -24.72 10.13
N SER A 939 24.46 -23.47 10.32
CA SER A 939 23.28 -23.12 11.13
C SER A 939 22.50 -21.89 10.65
N ILE A 940 22.93 -21.20 9.58
CA ILE A 940 22.43 -19.86 9.23
C ILE A 940 21.91 -19.81 7.78
N PRO A 941 20.66 -19.32 7.53
CA PRO A 941 20.11 -19.17 6.19
C PRO A 941 20.81 -18.09 5.34
N MET A 942 20.91 -18.32 4.04
CA MET A 942 21.44 -17.31 3.09
C MET A 942 20.56 -16.04 3.02
N SER A 943 19.27 -16.13 3.30
CA SER A 943 18.39 -14.95 3.45
C SER A 943 18.86 -14.04 4.59
N THR A 944 19.33 -14.58 5.71
CA THR A 944 19.91 -13.80 6.82
C THR A 944 21.19 -13.07 6.39
N ALA A 945 22.06 -13.71 5.60
CA ALA A 945 23.27 -13.10 5.06
C ALA A 945 22.97 -11.97 4.06
N LEU A 946 22.01 -12.18 3.16
CA LEU A 946 21.51 -11.17 2.23
C LEU A 946 20.90 -9.97 2.96
N ILE A 947 20.02 -10.21 3.94
CA ILE A 947 19.39 -9.16 4.74
C ILE A 947 20.45 -8.34 5.51
N ALA A 948 21.44 -8.99 6.13
CA ALA A 948 22.51 -8.31 6.84
C ALA A 948 23.36 -7.42 5.91
N MET A 949 23.82 -7.95 4.78
CA MET A 949 24.62 -7.18 3.83
C MET A 949 23.83 -5.99 3.26
N ARG A 950 22.56 -6.19 2.85
CA ARG A 950 21.70 -5.10 2.35
C ARG A 950 21.36 -4.08 3.43
N TYR A 951 21.26 -4.50 4.69
CA TYR A 951 21.07 -3.59 5.82
C TYR A 951 22.29 -2.66 5.97
N ASP A 952 23.50 -3.23 6.07
CA ASP A 952 24.76 -2.52 6.27
C ASP A 952 25.19 -1.70 5.03
N ALA A 953 24.84 -2.15 3.82
CA ALA A 953 25.12 -1.46 2.56
C ALA A 953 24.58 -0.02 2.53
N ARG A 954 23.44 0.24 3.19
CA ARG A 954 22.83 1.57 3.31
C ARG A 954 23.68 2.57 4.11
N PHE A 955 24.59 2.08 4.95
CA PHE A 955 25.50 2.90 5.74
C PHE A 955 26.88 3.08 5.08
N THR A 956 27.03 2.76 3.79
CA THR A 956 28.28 2.97 3.05
C THR A 956 28.37 4.38 2.42
N PRO A 957 29.56 5.01 2.39
CA PRO A 957 29.74 6.32 1.74
C PRO A 957 29.36 6.34 0.25
N ALA A 958 29.45 5.21 -0.46
CA ALA A 958 29.05 5.12 -1.87
C ALA A 958 27.55 5.42 -2.10
N LEU A 959 26.71 5.40 -1.06
CA LEU A 959 25.32 5.84 -1.14
C LEU A 959 25.16 7.37 -1.04
N GLU A 960 26.11 8.06 -0.41
CA GLU A 960 26.20 9.53 -0.36
C GLU A 960 26.53 10.07 -1.76
N ASP A 961 27.63 9.57 -2.35
CA ASP A 961 28.05 9.88 -3.73
C ASP A 961 26.91 9.67 -4.73
N TYR A 962 26.29 8.47 -4.70
CA TYR A 962 25.12 8.15 -5.52
C TYR A 962 23.98 9.15 -5.34
N THR A 963 23.66 9.53 -4.09
CA THR A 963 22.49 10.38 -3.80
C THR A 963 22.75 11.80 -4.29
N ALA A 964 23.97 12.32 -4.12
CA ALA A 964 24.39 13.61 -4.65
C ALA A 964 24.35 13.63 -6.19
N ASP A 965 24.96 12.65 -6.86
CA ASP A 965 24.97 12.60 -8.32
C ASP A 965 23.59 12.31 -8.93
N PHE A 966 22.73 11.54 -8.24
CA PHE A 966 21.34 11.35 -8.63
C PHE A 966 20.51 12.64 -8.50
N TYR A 967 20.65 13.36 -7.39
CA TYR A 967 20.00 14.65 -7.20
C TYR A 967 20.46 15.69 -8.22
N ASN A 968 21.77 15.76 -8.47
CA ASN A 968 22.37 16.61 -9.51
C ASN A 968 21.89 16.21 -10.92
N SER A 969 21.72 14.92 -11.22
CA SER A 969 21.21 14.49 -12.53
C SER A 969 19.74 14.89 -12.73
N VAL A 970 18.90 14.84 -11.68
CA VAL A 970 17.50 15.30 -11.73
C VAL A 970 17.39 16.80 -11.98
N VAL A 971 18.04 17.65 -11.18
CA VAL A 971 17.97 19.12 -11.39
C VAL A 971 18.72 19.58 -12.64
N GLY A 972 19.63 18.76 -13.16
CA GLY A 972 20.28 18.96 -14.46
C GLY A 972 19.38 18.67 -15.66
N ILE A 973 18.19 18.08 -15.48
CA ILE A 973 17.26 17.81 -16.58
C ILE A 973 16.79 19.13 -17.19
N SER A 974 17.08 19.26 -18.48
CA SER A 974 16.50 20.29 -19.36
C SER A 974 16.09 19.62 -20.67
N SER A 975 14.82 19.76 -21.06
CA SER A 975 14.33 19.28 -22.35
C SER A 975 13.11 20.06 -22.83
N GLY A 976 13.23 20.75 -23.96
CA GLY A 976 12.18 21.65 -24.45
C GLY A 976 11.84 22.71 -23.39
N SER A 977 10.60 22.69 -22.90
CA SER A 977 10.13 23.50 -21.79
C SER A 977 10.36 22.89 -20.39
N VAL A 978 10.64 21.59 -20.30
CA VAL A 978 10.71 20.86 -19.03
C VAL A 978 12.03 21.10 -18.32
N GLN A 979 11.93 21.55 -17.07
CA GLN A 979 13.01 21.72 -16.11
C GLN A 979 12.92 20.67 -15.01
N GLY A 980 14.07 20.13 -14.58
CA GLY A 980 14.18 19.37 -13.35
C GLY A 980 13.81 20.23 -12.14
N GLY A 981 12.81 19.78 -11.38
CA GLY A 981 12.47 20.37 -10.08
C GLY A 981 13.06 19.53 -8.95
N PHE A 982 12.37 19.47 -7.80
CA PHE A 982 12.86 18.75 -6.63
C PHE A 982 13.00 17.24 -6.91
N PRO A 983 14.19 16.63 -6.72
CA PRO A 983 14.31 15.19 -6.51
C PRO A 983 13.76 14.81 -5.14
N SER A 984 13.07 13.67 -5.09
CA SER A 984 12.45 13.12 -3.88
C SER A 984 13.26 11.97 -3.29
N GLN A 985 13.06 11.74 -1.99
CA GLN A 985 13.38 10.48 -1.32
C GLN A 985 12.14 9.97 -0.58
N TYR A 986 11.93 8.65 -0.61
CA TYR A 986 10.63 8.02 -0.35
C TYR A 986 10.05 8.27 1.06
N LEU A 987 10.87 8.23 2.12
CA LEU A 987 10.40 8.42 3.52
C LEU A 987 11.43 9.18 4.36
N PHE A 988 10.97 10.12 5.19
CA PHE A 988 11.84 10.84 6.12
C PHE A 988 12.40 9.95 7.25
N ALA A 989 11.61 9.02 7.80
CA ALA A 989 12.05 8.15 8.91
C ALA A 989 11.70 6.66 8.76
N GLY A 990 12.39 5.86 9.59
CA GLY A 990 12.56 4.42 9.45
C GLY A 990 11.35 3.55 9.74
N ALA A 991 10.69 3.08 8.67
CA ALA A 991 9.90 1.85 8.71
C ALA A 991 10.16 0.99 7.47
N GLN A 992 10.49 -0.29 7.69
CA GLN A 992 10.73 -1.31 6.67
C GLN A 992 11.99 -1.09 5.79
N LEU A 993 12.19 -1.99 4.82
CA LEU A 993 13.39 -2.12 3.98
C LEU A 993 13.44 -1.13 2.79
N TRP A 994 12.63 -0.06 2.81
CA TRP A 994 12.40 0.82 1.66
C TRP A 994 12.79 2.27 1.96
N GLY A 995 13.81 2.81 1.27
CA GLY A 995 13.97 4.24 1.00
C GLY A 995 13.83 5.25 2.16
N SER A 996 14.21 4.87 3.38
CA SER A 996 14.18 5.77 4.54
C SER A 996 15.45 6.60 4.64
N LEU A 997 15.30 7.91 4.84
CA LEU A 997 16.41 8.83 5.04
C LEU A 997 17.06 8.73 6.40
N ILE A 998 16.29 8.55 7.47
CA ILE A 998 16.82 8.45 8.84
C ILE A 998 16.27 7.18 9.49
N PRO A 999 17.10 6.20 9.92
CA PRO A 999 16.62 4.96 10.53
C PRO A 999 15.92 5.20 11.87
N ASP A 1000 16.41 6.16 12.67
CA ASP A 1000 15.67 6.79 13.78
C ASP A 1000 16.06 8.28 13.87
N ILE A 1001 15.05 9.15 13.90
CA ILE A 1001 15.19 10.61 13.96
C ILE A 1001 15.71 11.13 15.31
N TYR A 1002 15.64 10.33 16.38
CA TYR A 1002 16.08 10.72 17.73
C TYR A 1002 17.59 10.44 17.98
N THR A 1003 18.20 9.48 17.27
CA THR A 1003 19.64 9.16 17.27
C THR A 1003 20.52 10.22 16.58
N THR A 1004 21.83 10.10 16.80
CA THR A 1004 22.90 10.96 16.23
C THR A 1004 23.77 10.25 15.19
N VAL A 1005 23.29 9.15 14.59
CA VAL A 1005 24.03 8.41 13.55
C VAL A 1005 23.53 8.87 12.19
N GLU A 1006 24.28 9.79 11.57
CA GLU A 1006 23.93 10.35 10.28
C GLU A 1006 23.96 9.26 9.19
N HIS A 1007 22.88 9.16 8.40
CA HIS A 1007 22.78 8.23 7.29
C HIS A 1007 23.42 8.86 6.04
N PRO A 1008 24.16 8.12 5.18
CA PRO A 1008 24.84 8.68 4.01
C PRO A 1008 23.93 9.47 3.06
N GLN A 1009 22.66 9.04 2.90
CA GLN A 1009 21.68 9.79 2.12
C GLN A 1009 21.32 11.15 2.75
N PHE A 1010 21.29 11.23 4.07
CA PHE A 1010 20.97 12.45 4.81
C PHE A 1010 22.12 13.47 4.69
N GLU A 1011 23.38 13.03 4.74
CA GLU A 1011 24.53 13.90 4.45
C GLU A 1011 24.50 14.45 3.00
N ALA A 1012 24.24 13.59 2.01
CA ALA A 1012 24.10 14.03 0.62
C ALA A 1012 23.00 15.08 0.43
N ILE A 1013 21.87 14.93 1.14
CA ILE A 1013 20.77 15.91 1.14
C ILE A 1013 21.21 17.24 1.75
N LYS A 1014 21.86 17.21 2.92
CA LYS A 1014 22.38 18.41 3.59
C LYS A 1014 23.37 19.16 2.70
N GLN A 1015 24.27 18.44 2.03
CA GLN A 1015 25.26 19.02 1.10
C GLN A 1015 24.62 19.56 -0.19
N PHE A 1016 23.53 18.96 -0.69
CA PHE A 1016 22.84 19.40 -1.90
C PHE A 1016 21.91 20.61 -1.70
N ASN A 1017 21.40 20.78 -0.47
CA ASN A 1017 20.50 21.87 -0.06
C ASN A 1017 21.23 23.04 0.64
N ALA A 1018 22.57 23.05 0.64
CA ALA A 1018 23.44 24.12 1.13
C ALA A 1018 23.91 25.08 0.02
#